data_AF-F4PIM1-F1
#
_entry.id   AF-F4PIM1-F1
#
_cell.length_a   1.000
_cell.length_b   1.000
_cell.length_c   1.000
_cell.angle_alpha   90.00
_cell.angle_beta   90.00
_cell.angle_gamma   90.00
#
_symmetry.space_group_name_H-M   'P 1'
#
loop_
_entity.id
_entity.type
_entity.pdbx_description
1 polymer ?
#
loop_
_entity_poly.entity_id
_entity_poly.type
_entity_poly.pdbx_seq_one_letter_code
_entity_poly.pdbx_strand_id
1 'polypeptide(L)'
;MNQTCTGQYQPVTGVVIWPTLSGGNGHGYKLISNSSSIVITNVMNQCAGYASSTFKSYLVTFDSKQEWDFLLNSFEDDLYQKILDSVYTQTYKPHICIFKQITCLIHDSTTLSTLEYQDYNFTIRVAEMVGSKLISIAKECTNNCSGHGICNRIFEYLVVIVNVKGHMNNGRSLPLHDYTCRISIQKYTINQNSDNNNNNNNNIVAVLVLLLFYIHPIHGQYDPITGVKVWPTSKGGNGNGYRIIQLDFGLNSVTDAIIHCEGLGFGSSTFKSYLVSVDSYQEWDFIKTSWPIVRVSGRDIGGSGNYTYSTGPQTNQPLFNMYTGQCWGYCPFEAGEPSLVNVGVDQYIYIRGPKGNFNHDNGFDVPIFICELELISEVYIPSIGTNGGSITINNLTQFNIQTINITFFNPTKQLSKSCHITSKQATSVTCTVPPLSGFHNVIVQDDSGVNSTHYAWQPYPPFIKAVYPSFTANGSITLIGDNFGDNTNNQVAANVSTSDIPCNIMFASSTQIICQLKSSLGDTKLLPISISVDSVYTQTYKPHIFCDNRFHSTILFGGEYSRVEQLMIDNVTMGATPNAPYIGAIESQEMYQCFSQSLNLTGYETFRFWQGVSFNSNNGSFTRNNGPFKGTISPLYYNTTVTSNMTQSNNIIYNIFDRTLSSNIENVNYYTPLITFYTSDAPIIDNVTNIIPGYRSLVTINGNHFGQDQSYVLVSINGSQCKSPQFIGSGFRQFTCLLDDSTSGSRIGADYNVTIRVAEMVTSKMVVVSQPSKECLHNCSGHGVCNRIFGSCKCDVGYESYLDCSLVTPDQLYNTTVWNNGTTTLSTNQTNAGIVVNFTTGIQYIREIDQDNSITKTISMDNVTWIQGNKNETSTVGESIFIGTIYHNPHTQLHIRVNQYIDTNTISFLGEDIQVSPNSIKYTVKIIDWVWSSPINTLQVIFHSKSDSVEYDSCGVMKVKSEVSPGDQIVWTRVQVGRSLLNCKIASRMIIDNNTIISSRVTILPNDDTLFSSQQIDNQGYNLLTVFNIPQFSGSVELDPSFNALIVGDDFNIIDSQCDSDEKSFSKWKIITITVCLSFVVISIILVTIIVSKQLKTKTK
;
A
#
# COMPACT_ATOMS: atom_id res chain seq x y z
N MET A 1 30.30 37.26 57.70
CA MET A 1 30.83 38.63 57.45
C MET A 1 30.34 39.06 56.09
N ASN A 2 29.37 39.97 56.05
CA ASN A 2 28.89 40.61 54.82
C ASN A 2 29.83 41.75 54.46
N GLN A 3 30.50 41.67 53.30
CA GLN A 3 31.02 42.83 52.61
C GLN A 3 30.29 42.92 51.26
N THR A 4 29.26 43.75 51.22
CA THR A 4 28.55 44.15 50.02
C THR A 4 29.43 45.09 49.21
N CYS A 5 29.81 44.69 47.99
CA CYS A 5 30.30 45.62 46.97
C CYS A 5 29.13 46.50 46.49
N THR A 6 28.84 47.59 47.19
CA THR A 6 27.98 48.66 46.68
C THR A 6 28.80 49.57 45.79
N GLY A 7 29.09 49.12 44.57
CA GLY A 7 29.39 50.03 43.48
C GLY A 7 28.08 50.64 43.01
N GLN A 8 27.86 51.93 43.27
CA GLN A 8 26.70 52.65 42.72
C GLN A 8 26.79 52.65 41.19
N TYR A 9 25.93 51.86 40.54
CA TYR A 9 25.65 52.02 39.12
C TYR A 9 25.02 53.39 38.91
N GLN A 10 25.60 54.21 38.02
CA GLN A 10 24.84 55.27 37.37
C GLN A 10 23.80 54.58 36.47
N PRO A 11 22.49 54.67 36.75
CA PRO A 11 21.50 53.95 35.96
C PRO A 11 21.49 54.52 34.54
N VAL A 12 21.86 53.68 33.57
CA VAL A 12 21.66 54.00 32.15
C VAL A 12 20.17 53.85 31.86
N THR A 13 19.47 54.95 31.60
CA THR A 13 18.02 54.96 31.34
C THR A 13 17.68 54.01 30.20
N GLY A 14 16.73 53.10 30.45
CA GLY A 14 16.24 52.09 29.49
C GLY A 14 17.08 50.82 29.37
N VAL A 15 17.97 50.53 30.34
CA VAL A 15 18.71 49.25 30.42
C VAL A 15 18.07 48.33 31.46
N VAL A 16 17.77 47.09 31.07
CA VAL A 16 17.38 46.00 31.98
C VAL A 16 18.61 45.13 32.26
N ILE A 17 18.90 44.81 33.53
CA ILE A 17 20.06 43.99 33.90
C ILE A 17 19.59 42.58 34.26
N TRP A 18 20.21 41.56 33.66
CA TRP A 18 19.95 40.16 34.04
C TRP A 18 20.76 39.78 35.28
N PRO A 19 20.13 39.65 36.47
CA PRO A 19 20.87 39.54 37.72
C PRO A 19 21.55 38.18 37.84
N THR A 20 22.82 38.17 38.26
CA THR A 20 23.56 36.93 38.53
C THR A 20 22.94 36.08 39.65
N LEU A 21 22.26 36.73 40.60
CA LEU A 21 21.50 36.06 41.68
C LEU A 21 20.29 35.26 41.15
N SER A 22 19.86 35.50 39.92
CA SER A 22 18.74 34.81 39.27
C SER A 22 19.22 33.83 38.18
N GLY A 23 20.50 33.47 38.20
CA GLY A 23 21.15 32.65 37.18
C GLY A 23 21.56 33.43 35.92
N GLY A 24 21.48 34.77 35.93
CA GLY A 24 21.84 35.62 34.80
C GLY A 24 23.34 35.88 34.64
N ASN A 25 23.73 36.43 33.50
CA ASN A 25 25.12 36.72 33.17
C ASN A 25 25.61 38.11 33.65
N GLY A 26 24.75 38.91 34.30
CA GLY A 26 25.07 40.25 34.77
C GLY A 26 25.15 41.30 33.66
N HIS A 27 24.75 40.97 32.43
CA HIS A 27 24.70 41.93 31.34
C HIS A 27 23.50 42.87 31.47
N GLY A 28 23.70 44.12 31.05
CA GLY A 28 22.61 45.06 30.79
C GLY A 28 22.13 44.95 29.34
N TYR A 29 20.84 45.15 29.08
CA TYR A 29 20.23 45.10 27.76
C TYR A 29 19.42 46.37 27.50
N LYS A 30 19.63 47.02 26.35
CA LYS A 30 18.86 48.19 25.93
C LYS A 30 18.20 47.94 24.59
N LEU A 31 16.89 48.13 24.53
CA LEU A 31 16.15 48.16 23.27
C LEU A 31 16.39 49.51 22.57
N ILE A 32 16.78 49.46 21.30
CA ILE A 32 16.91 50.63 20.44
C ILE A 32 15.86 50.52 19.34
N SER A 33 14.92 51.46 19.33
CA SER A 33 14.01 51.68 18.21
C SER A 33 14.49 52.89 17.42
N ASN A 34 14.84 52.71 16.15
CA ASN A 34 15.17 53.81 15.25
C ASN A 34 14.37 53.66 13.96
N SER A 35 13.86 54.77 13.42
CA SER A 35 12.74 54.80 12.47
C SER A 35 13.14 54.95 10.99
N SER A 36 14.37 54.60 10.62
CA SER A 36 14.82 54.65 9.22
C SER A 36 15.70 53.44 8.92
N SER A 37 15.60 52.89 7.71
CA SER A 37 16.21 51.62 7.29
C SER A 37 17.71 51.52 7.63
N ILE A 38 18.05 50.61 8.55
CA ILE A 38 19.42 50.49 9.07
C ILE A 38 20.10 49.24 8.51
N VAL A 39 21.22 49.45 7.80
CA VAL A 39 22.22 48.41 7.50
C VAL A 39 22.88 47.98 8.81
N ILE A 40 23.05 46.68 9.08
CA ILE A 40 23.55 46.13 10.37
C ILE A 40 24.79 46.85 10.93
N THR A 41 25.67 47.35 10.06
CA THR A 41 26.84 48.17 10.39
C THR A 41 26.50 49.42 11.22
N ASN A 42 25.40 50.10 10.89
CA ASN A 42 24.94 51.28 11.60
C ASN A 42 24.38 50.94 13.00
N VAL A 43 23.72 49.79 13.15
CA VAL A 43 23.28 49.28 14.47
C VAL A 43 24.48 48.93 15.33
N MET A 44 25.48 48.23 14.76
CA MET A 44 26.72 47.91 15.46
C MET A 44 27.46 49.18 15.90
N ASN A 45 27.54 50.20 15.04
CA ASN A 45 28.11 51.50 15.39
C ASN A 45 27.32 52.23 16.47
N GLN A 46 25.98 52.16 16.44
CA GLN A 46 25.13 52.71 17.49
C GLN A 46 25.32 51.98 18.82
N CYS A 47 25.35 50.64 18.83
CA CYS A 47 25.66 49.86 20.03
C CYS A 47 27.04 50.20 20.57
N ALA A 48 28.06 50.31 19.70
CA ALA A 48 29.41 50.71 20.11
C ALA A 48 29.45 52.13 20.71
N GLY A 49 28.61 53.04 20.22
CA GLY A 49 28.46 54.39 20.75
C GLY A 49 27.94 54.48 22.18
N TYR A 50 27.34 53.40 22.70
CA TYR A 50 26.98 53.31 24.12
C TYR A 50 28.14 52.86 25.01
N ALA A 51 29.28 52.40 24.48
CA ALA A 51 30.41 52.00 25.31
C ALA A 51 30.96 53.20 26.11
N SER A 52 31.39 52.95 27.34
CA SER A 52 32.04 53.93 28.19
C SER A 52 33.33 53.36 28.79
N SER A 53 34.06 54.16 29.57
CA SER A 53 35.24 53.67 30.30
C SER A 53 34.90 52.56 31.31
N THR A 54 33.64 52.40 31.72
CA THR A 54 33.21 51.43 32.73
C THR A 54 32.53 50.19 32.16
N PHE A 55 32.04 50.22 30.92
CA PHE A 55 31.40 49.07 30.26
C PHE A 55 31.54 49.09 28.75
N LYS A 56 31.68 47.91 28.14
CA LYS A 56 31.62 47.74 26.69
C LYS A 56 30.20 47.49 26.24
N SER A 57 29.83 47.99 25.06
CA SER A 57 28.52 47.76 24.47
C SER A 57 28.62 47.17 23.07
N TYR A 58 27.78 46.18 22.77
CA TYR A 58 27.77 45.43 21.52
C TYR A 58 26.34 45.05 21.12
N LEU A 59 26.14 44.69 19.86
CA LEU A 59 24.89 44.08 19.42
C LEU A 59 24.72 42.72 20.12
N VAL A 60 23.53 42.45 20.67
CA VAL A 60 23.28 41.21 21.42
C VAL A 60 23.45 39.95 20.58
N THR A 61 24.03 38.91 21.19
CA THR A 61 24.00 37.53 20.71
C THR A 61 23.46 36.68 21.87
N PHE A 62 22.43 35.88 21.63
CA PHE A 62 21.87 35.03 22.68
C PHE A 62 22.65 33.74 22.78
N ASP A 63 23.16 33.43 23.97
CA ASP A 63 23.92 32.21 24.24
C ASP A 63 23.08 31.11 24.89
N SER A 64 21.85 31.43 25.33
CA SER A 64 20.96 30.48 26.00
C SER A 64 19.48 30.85 25.87
N LYS A 65 18.60 29.84 25.97
CA LYS A 65 17.14 30.03 26.00
C LYS A 65 16.70 30.88 27.19
N GLN A 66 17.38 30.75 28.33
CA GLN A 66 17.09 31.52 29.55
C GLN A 66 17.34 33.02 29.37
N GLU A 67 18.39 33.38 28.60
CA GLU A 67 18.68 34.78 28.24
C GLU A 67 17.58 35.36 27.34
N TRP A 68 17.09 34.56 26.40
CA TRP A 68 15.97 34.95 25.52
C TRP A 68 14.68 35.16 26.30
N ASP A 69 14.30 34.19 27.14
CA ASP A 69 13.07 34.23 27.95
C ASP A 69 13.09 35.43 28.93
N PHE A 70 14.26 35.74 29.51
CA PHE A 70 14.44 36.92 30.37
C PHE A 70 14.12 38.22 29.62
N LEU A 71 14.58 38.36 28.38
CA LEU A 71 14.36 39.58 27.59
C LEU A 71 12.93 39.72 27.10
N LEU A 72 12.30 38.60 26.73
CA LEU A 72 10.89 38.59 26.35
C LEU A 72 10.02 39.14 27.50
N ASN A 73 10.27 38.64 28.72
CA ASN A 73 9.55 39.06 29.92
C ASN A 73 9.92 40.48 30.38
N SER A 74 11.12 40.95 30.04
CA SER A 74 11.61 42.27 30.47
C SER A 74 11.16 43.43 29.58
N PHE A 75 10.73 43.15 28.34
CA PHE A 75 10.28 44.15 27.37
C PHE A 75 8.84 43.90 26.88
N GLU A 76 8.05 43.15 27.66
CA GLU A 76 6.80 42.47 27.28
C GLU A 76 5.82 43.32 26.44
N ASP A 77 5.58 44.59 26.80
CA ASP A 77 4.62 45.45 26.07
C ASP A 77 5.19 46.07 24.78
N ASP A 78 6.49 46.34 24.74
CA ASP A 78 7.11 47.20 23.72
C ASP A 78 7.84 46.37 22.64
N LEU A 79 8.36 45.19 22.99
CA LEU A 79 9.04 44.28 22.06
C LEU A 79 8.03 43.43 21.27
N TYR A 80 7.00 42.90 21.92
CA TYR A 80 6.00 42.05 21.28
C TYR A 80 5.17 42.82 20.23
N GLN A 81 4.71 44.03 20.57
CA GLN A 81 3.98 44.87 19.60
C GLN A 81 4.85 45.37 18.45
N LYS A 82 6.11 45.76 18.72
CA LYS A 82 7.02 46.19 17.63
C LYS A 82 7.45 45.03 16.73
N ILE A 83 7.48 43.78 17.23
CA ILE A 83 7.68 42.58 16.40
C ILE A 83 6.43 42.29 15.56
N LEU A 84 5.22 42.43 16.11
CA LEU A 84 3.98 42.29 15.34
C LEU A 84 3.86 43.36 14.25
N ASP A 85 4.08 44.64 14.57
CA ASP A 85 4.05 45.75 13.60
C ASP A 85 5.13 45.62 12.51
N SER A 86 6.31 45.10 12.88
CA SER A 86 7.42 44.77 11.96
C SER A 86 7.04 43.72 10.91
N VAL A 87 6.32 42.69 11.34
CA VAL A 87 5.85 41.59 10.47
C VAL A 87 4.76 42.07 9.51
N TYR A 88 3.93 43.04 9.91
CA TYR A 88 2.83 43.53 9.09
C TYR A 88 3.17 44.72 8.16
N THR A 89 4.17 45.55 8.47
CA THR A 89 4.40 46.82 7.74
C THR A 89 5.76 46.98 7.04
N GLN A 90 6.66 45.98 7.12
CA GLN A 90 8.03 45.99 6.56
C GLN A 90 8.92 47.21 6.91
N THR A 91 8.51 48.11 7.81
CA THR A 91 9.20 49.39 8.05
C THR A 91 9.87 49.50 9.42
N TYR A 92 9.64 48.58 10.35
CA TYR A 92 10.22 48.59 11.69
C TYR A 92 11.05 47.33 11.99
N LYS A 93 12.27 47.46 12.51
CA LYS A 93 13.05 46.37 13.11
C LYS A 93 13.66 46.83 14.43
N PRO A 94 13.22 46.31 15.59
CA PRO A 94 13.86 46.60 16.87
C PRO A 94 15.21 45.89 16.99
N HIS A 95 16.20 46.52 17.63
CA HIS A 95 17.52 45.93 17.91
C HIS A 95 17.89 46.09 19.39
N ILE A 96 18.65 45.16 19.96
CA ILE A 96 19.03 45.15 21.39
C ILE A 96 20.56 45.23 21.52
N CYS A 97 21.08 46.14 22.35
CA CYS A 97 22.50 46.20 22.70
C CYS A 97 22.75 45.63 24.11
N ILE A 98 23.84 44.85 24.26
CA ILE A 98 24.35 44.31 25.54
C ILE A 98 25.42 45.23 26.13
N PHE A 99 25.46 45.35 27.47
CA PHE A 99 26.42 46.11 28.25
C PHE A 99 27.20 45.18 29.20
N LYS A 100 28.54 45.20 29.16
CA LYS A 100 29.42 44.37 30.01
C LYS A 100 30.44 45.21 30.78
N GLN A 101 30.46 45.11 32.11
CA GLN A 101 31.37 45.87 32.98
C GLN A 101 32.82 45.37 32.91
N ILE A 102 33.78 46.29 33.00
CA ILE A 102 35.22 45.99 32.95
C ILE A 102 35.81 45.91 34.37
N THR A 103 35.96 44.68 34.89
CA THR A 103 36.94 44.16 35.90
C THR A 103 36.71 44.30 37.42
N CYS A 104 36.90 43.16 38.14
CA CYS A 104 37.83 42.99 39.28
C CYS A 104 38.12 41.48 39.49
N LEU A 105 39.38 41.07 39.30
CA LEU A 105 39.90 39.74 39.63
C LEU A 105 40.52 39.82 41.03
N ILE A 106 39.96 39.10 42.00
CA ILE A 106 40.61 38.81 43.28
C ILE A 106 40.77 37.29 43.38
N HIS A 107 42.03 36.88 43.45
CA HIS A 107 42.48 35.55 43.86
C HIS A 107 42.23 35.41 45.37
N ASP A 108 41.49 34.39 45.82
CA ASP A 108 41.93 33.60 46.97
C ASP A 108 41.23 32.23 47.08
N SER A 109 41.83 31.39 47.90
CA SER A 109 41.82 29.94 47.94
C SER A 109 41.00 29.35 49.12
N THR A 110 40.59 28.08 48.96
CA THR A 110 40.14 27.11 49.99
C THR A 110 38.77 27.29 50.69
N THR A 111 37.83 26.36 50.46
CA THR A 111 37.44 25.26 51.39
C THR A 111 36.14 24.57 50.95
N LEU A 112 36.10 23.24 51.16
CA LEU A 112 34.98 22.33 50.94
C LEU A 112 33.80 22.61 51.88
N SER A 113 32.56 22.56 51.38
CA SER A 113 31.45 21.98 52.15
C SER A 113 30.42 21.32 51.22
N THR A 114 29.99 20.14 51.64
CA THR A 114 29.05 19.21 51.03
C THR A 114 27.61 19.72 51.10
N LEU A 115 26.89 19.63 49.99
CA LEU A 115 25.42 19.72 49.92
C LEU A 115 24.94 18.59 49.01
N GLU A 116 24.25 17.61 49.59
CA GLU A 116 23.54 16.55 48.89
C GLU A 116 22.32 17.14 48.15
N TYR A 117 22.21 16.85 46.86
CA TYR A 117 20.97 17.00 46.10
C TYR A 117 20.79 15.76 45.21
N GLN A 118 19.58 15.22 45.27
CA GLN A 118 19.16 13.99 44.60
C GLN A 118 19.11 14.09 43.08
N ASP A 119 19.61 13.03 42.44
CA ASP A 119 19.25 12.44 41.14
C ASP A 119 18.75 13.35 40.01
N TYR A 120 19.69 13.78 39.17
CA TYR A 120 19.47 13.91 37.72
C TYR A 120 20.71 13.42 36.96
N ASN A 121 20.53 12.37 36.15
CA ASN A 121 21.57 11.82 35.28
C ASN A 121 21.93 12.81 34.16
N PHE A 122 23.16 13.32 34.17
CA PHE A 122 23.73 14.11 33.07
C PHE A 122 25.04 13.46 32.59
N THR A 123 25.06 13.00 31.35
CA THR A 123 26.25 12.46 30.69
C THR A 123 26.98 13.59 29.95
N ILE A 124 28.08 14.11 30.50
CA ILE A 124 28.92 15.13 29.86
C ILE A 124 29.92 14.46 28.90
N ARG A 125 29.89 14.83 27.61
CA ARG A 125 30.89 14.46 26.60
C ARG A 125 32.13 15.36 26.73
N VAL A 126 33.28 14.78 27.09
CA VAL A 126 34.59 15.47 27.24
C VAL A 126 35.42 15.46 25.94
N ALA A 127 34.89 14.96 24.82
CA ALA A 127 35.69 14.74 23.60
C ALA A 127 35.93 15.98 22.71
N GLU A 128 35.12 17.04 22.81
CA GLU A 128 35.20 18.17 21.85
C GLU A 128 36.19 19.29 22.22
N MET A 129 36.70 19.30 23.46
CA MET A 129 37.53 20.42 23.93
C MET A 129 39.03 20.25 23.62
N VAL A 130 39.48 19.05 23.25
CA VAL A 130 40.90 18.77 22.97
C VAL A 130 41.25 19.00 21.49
N GLY A 131 40.29 18.84 20.57
CA GLY A 131 40.52 19.03 19.13
C GLY A 131 40.69 20.49 18.68
N SER A 132 39.95 21.42 19.29
CA SER A 132 39.97 22.83 18.86
C SER A 132 41.26 23.58 19.23
N LYS A 133 41.92 23.19 20.33
CA LYS A 133 43.19 23.80 20.78
C LYS A 133 44.40 23.34 19.96
N LEU A 134 44.39 22.12 19.42
CA LEU A 134 45.47 21.58 18.58
C LEU A 134 45.47 22.18 17.16
N ILE A 135 44.29 22.49 16.61
CA ILE A 135 44.15 23.10 15.28
C ILE A 135 44.58 24.58 15.29
N SER A 136 44.40 25.30 16.42
CA SER A 136 44.84 26.69 16.57
C SER A 136 46.36 26.84 16.57
N ILE A 137 47.09 25.87 17.16
CA ILE A 137 48.55 25.90 17.24
C ILE A 137 49.19 25.54 15.89
N ALA A 138 48.58 24.63 15.12
CA ALA A 138 49.07 24.24 13.80
C ALA A 138 48.94 25.36 12.75
N LYS A 139 47.90 26.21 12.85
CA LYS A 139 47.67 27.37 11.96
C LYS A 139 48.62 28.55 12.22
N GLU A 140 49.16 28.68 13.42
CA GLU A 140 50.08 29.77 13.77
C GLU A 140 51.53 29.46 13.34
N CYS A 141 51.90 28.17 13.24
CA CYS A 141 53.22 27.75 12.74
C CYS A 141 53.35 27.77 11.21
N THR A 142 52.26 27.69 10.44
CA THR A 142 52.32 27.65 8.96
C THR A 142 52.47 29.04 8.31
N ASN A 143 52.08 30.11 9.01
CA ASN A 143 52.07 31.47 8.43
C ASN A 143 53.40 32.25 8.55
N ASN A 144 54.46 31.67 9.14
CA ASN A 144 55.73 32.38 9.41
C ASN A 144 57.00 31.71 8.87
N CYS A 145 56.90 30.91 7.80
CA CYS A 145 58.09 30.31 7.17
C CYS A 145 58.21 30.68 5.69
N SER A 146 58.70 31.90 5.42
CA SER A 146 59.29 32.26 4.12
C SER A 146 60.79 32.50 4.30
N GLY A 147 61.62 31.56 3.85
CA GLY A 147 63.07 31.72 3.78
C GLY A 147 63.85 30.45 4.09
N HIS A 148 64.66 30.02 3.14
CA HIS A 148 65.57 28.86 3.12
C HIS A 148 66.02 28.26 4.47
N GLY A 149 66.01 26.91 4.52
CA GLY A 149 67.01 26.13 5.27
C GLY A 149 66.46 25.30 6.44
N ILE A 150 66.32 23.99 6.19
CA ILE A 150 66.35 22.84 7.10
C ILE A 150 66.23 23.15 8.62
N CYS A 151 65.13 22.73 9.24
CA CYS A 151 65.10 22.40 10.67
C CYS A 151 64.30 21.10 10.89
N ASN A 152 65.04 20.02 11.15
CA ASN A 152 64.57 18.80 11.79
C ASN A 152 64.29 19.08 13.28
N ARG A 153 63.12 18.70 13.81
CA ARG A 153 62.98 18.28 15.21
C ARG A 153 61.67 17.50 15.46
N ILE A 154 61.86 16.23 15.83
CA ILE A 154 61.15 15.38 16.82
C ILE A 154 59.63 15.60 16.98
N PHE A 155 58.84 14.63 16.49
CA PHE A 155 57.45 14.44 16.92
C PHE A 155 57.38 13.51 18.15
N GLU A 156 56.82 14.00 19.26
CA GLU A 156 56.35 13.15 20.36
C GLU A 156 54.95 12.60 20.01
N TYR A 157 54.73 11.29 20.15
CA TYR A 157 53.42 10.66 19.95
C TYR A 157 52.74 10.38 21.29
N LEU A 158 51.46 10.73 21.39
CA LEU A 158 50.58 10.35 22.50
C LEU A 158 49.65 9.23 22.00
N VAL A 159 49.72 8.05 22.61
CA VAL A 159 48.81 6.93 22.29
C VAL A 159 47.88 6.70 23.47
N VAL A 160 46.57 6.73 23.21
CA VAL A 160 45.52 6.43 24.20
C VAL A 160 45.01 5.02 23.91
N ILE A 161 45.15 4.11 24.87
CA ILE A 161 44.64 2.73 24.76
C ILE A 161 43.43 2.61 25.69
N VAL A 162 42.30 2.17 25.13
CA VAL A 162 41.06 1.88 25.87
C VAL A 162 40.92 0.38 25.97
N ASN A 163 40.95 -0.17 27.19
CA ASN A 163 40.72 -1.59 27.45
C ASN A 163 39.32 -1.79 28.04
N VAL A 164 38.50 -2.59 27.35
CA VAL A 164 37.17 -3.00 27.82
C VAL A 164 37.26 -4.47 28.22
N LYS A 165 36.95 -4.79 29.48
CA LYS A 165 37.00 -6.16 30.01
C LYS A 165 35.58 -6.61 30.38
N GLY A 166 35.02 -7.56 29.64
CA GLY A 166 33.74 -8.19 29.95
C GLY A 166 33.94 -9.57 30.58
N HIS A 167 33.31 -9.84 31.73
CA HIS A 167 33.20 -11.18 32.30
C HIS A 167 31.85 -11.79 31.90
N MET A 168 31.88 -12.97 31.26
CA MET A 168 30.68 -13.79 31.05
C MET A 168 30.41 -14.62 32.31
N ASN A 169 29.17 -14.60 32.81
CA ASN A 169 28.64 -15.63 33.70
C ASN A 169 27.25 -16.05 33.22
N ASN A 170 27.00 -17.36 33.26
CA ASN A 170 25.83 -18.05 32.74
C ASN A 170 24.55 -17.80 33.57
N GLY A 171 23.43 -17.57 32.88
CA GLY A 171 22.10 -17.97 33.32
C GLY A 171 21.20 -16.90 33.96
N ARG A 172 20.12 -16.58 33.24
CA ARG A 172 18.90 -15.80 33.58
C ARG A 172 18.91 -14.29 33.25
N SER A 173 17.83 -13.92 32.58
CA SER A 173 17.46 -12.61 32.03
C SER A 173 17.06 -11.60 33.10
N LEU A 174 17.63 -10.38 33.03
CA LEU A 174 17.07 -9.05 33.41
C LEU A 174 18.13 -7.95 33.04
N PRO A 175 17.80 -6.63 33.02
CA PRO A 175 18.27 -5.69 32.00
C PRO A 175 19.70 -5.15 32.22
N LEU A 176 20.35 -4.81 31.10
CA LEU A 176 21.70 -4.25 30.99
C LEU A 176 21.79 -2.82 31.55
N HIS A 177 22.51 -2.64 32.67
CA HIS A 177 23.22 -1.40 32.97
C HIS A 177 24.58 -1.70 33.61
N ASP A 178 25.57 -0.90 33.23
CA ASP A 178 26.96 -0.80 33.72
C ASP A 178 28.08 -1.58 33.00
N TYR A 179 28.79 -0.86 32.11
CA TYR A 179 30.18 -1.12 31.78
C TYR A 179 31.05 0.03 32.29
N THR A 180 32.05 -0.27 33.12
CA THR A 180 33.08 0.71 33.52
C THR A 180 34.24 0.71 32.52
N CYS A 181 34.48 1.85 31.88
CA CYS A 181 35.59 2.06 30.95
C CYS A 181 36.78 2.70 31.69
N ARG A 182 37.97 2.11 31.63
CA ARG A 182 39.19 2.67 32.26
C ARG A 182 40.13 3.15 31.16
N ILE A 183 40.39 4.46 31.14
CA ILE A 183 41.35 5.09 30.22
C ILE A 183 42.68 5.22 30.96
N SER A 184 43.75 4.71 30.36
CA SER A 184 45.12 4.85 30.84
C SER A 184 45.95 5.57 29.78
N ILE A 185 46.59 6.67 30.16
CA ILE A 185 47.52 7.41 29.30
C ILE A 185 48.94 6.99 29.71
N GLN A 186 49.71 6.43 28.79
CA GLN A 186 51.12 6.14 29.02
C GLN A 186 51.98 6.94 28.06
N LYS A 187 53.00 7.60 28.62
CA LYS A 187 54.01 8.37 27.88
C LYS A 187 55.16 7.43 27.51
N TYR A 188 55.40 7.23 26.22
CA TYR A 188 56.56 6.49 25.75
C TYR A 188 57.63 7.46 25.24
N THR A 189 58.81 7.39 25.83
CA THR A 189 60.00 8.08 25.33
C THR A 189 60.86 7.05 24.61
N ILE A 190 60.97 7.15 23.29
CA ILE A 190 61.87 6.30 22.51
C ILE A 190 63.28 6.91 22.62
N ASN A 191 64.12 6.31 23.46
CA ASN A 191 65.56 6.56 23.43
C ASN A 191 66.16 5.74 22.28
N GLN A 192 66.64 6.42 21.23
CA GLN A 192 67.58 5.80 20.29
C GLN A 192 68.96 5.75 20.96
N ASN A 193 69.31 4.60 21.52
CA ASN A 193 70.71 4.20 21.64
C ASN A 193 71.00 3.20 20.53
N SER A 194 71.97 3.58 19.70
CA SER A 194 72.75 2.71 18.84
C SER A 194 73.25 1.50 19.64
N ASP A 195 72.93 0.28 19.20
CA ASP A 195 73.92 -0.78 19.03
C ASP A 195 73.38 -1.96 18.20
N ASN A 196 74.31 -2.56 17.46
CA ASN A 196 74.18 -3.57 16.42
C ASN A 196 73.39 -4.84 16.77
N ASN A 197 72.54 -5.31 15.84
CA ASN A 197 72.60 -6.62 15.14
C ASN A 197 71.22 -7.22 14.81
N ASN A 198 71.09 -7.65 13.55
CA ASN A 198 70.26 -8.74 13.00
C ASN A 198 68.80 -8.94 13.49
N ASN A 199 67.83 -8.57 12.65
CA ASN A 199 66.92 -9.53 12.00
C ASN A 199 65.82 -8.80 11.19
N ASN A 200 65.94 -8.84 9.86
CA ASN A 200 64.87 -8.51 8.93
C ASN A 200 63.92 -9.71 8.81
N ASN A 201 62.68 -9.60 9.29
CA ASN A 201 61.50 -10.28 8.73
C ASN A 201 60.15 -9.92 9.38
N ASN A 202 60.10 -9.19 10.51
CA ASN A 202 58.82 -8.85 11.16
C ASN A 202 58.20 -7.50 10.73
N ASN A 203 58.92 -6.65 9.98
CA ASN A 203 58.41 -5.33 9.60
C ASN A 203 57.51 -5.35 8.34
N ILE A 204 57.55 -6.40 7.51
CA ILE A 204 56.72 -6.47 6.30
C ILE A 204 55.27 -6.88 6.64
N VAL A 205 55.06 -7.72 7.65
CA VAL A 205 53.71 -8.14 8.08
C VAL A 205 52.98 -7.01 8.82
N ALA A 206 53.68 -6.19 9.61
CA ALA A 206 53.09 -5.04 10.28
C ALA A 206 52.64 -3.95 9.29
N VAL A 207 53.39 -3.73 8.21
CA VAL A 207 53.04 -2.76 7.16
C VAL A 207 51.86 -3.24 6.31
N LEU A 208 51.76 -4.54 6.01
CA LEU A 208 50.62 -5.12 5.28
C LEU A 208 49.31 -5.13 6.09
N VAL A 209 49.38 -5.37 7.40
CA VAL A 209 48.21 -5.30 8.28
C VAL A 209 47.75 -3.85 8.47
N LEU A 210 48.66 -2.88 8.57
CA LEU A 210 48.31 -1.45 8.62
C LEU A 210 47.72 -0.92 7.31
N LEU A 211 48.15 -1.45 6.15
CA LEU A 211 47.58 -1.11 4.85
C LEU A 211 46.17 -1.70 4.66
N LEU A 212 45.89 -2.89 5.20
CA LEU A 212 44.54 -3.47 5.18
C LEU A 212 43.55 -2.75 6.11
N PHE A 213 44.01 -2.15 7.22
CA PHE A 213 43.19 -1.27 8.06
C PHE A 213 43.00 0.16 7.49
N TYR A 214 43.76 0.52 6.44
CA TYR A 214 43.62 1.81 5.74
C TYR A 214 42.61 1.78 4.58
N ILE A 215 42.00 0.63 4.29
CA ILE A 215 40.86 0.54 3.38
C ILE A 215 39.61 0.94 4.17
N HIS A 216 39.51 2.22 4.54
CA HIS A 216 38.21 2.79 4.87
C HIS A 216 37.33 2.67 3.63
N PRO A 217 36.04 2.29 3.75
CA PRO A 217 35.12 2.47 2.65
C PRO A 217 35.21 3.94 2.24
N ILE A 218 35.52 4.18 0.96
CA ILE A 218 35.51 5.50 0.35
C ILE A 218 34.05 5.98 0.39
N HIS A 219 33.60 6.44 1.56
CA HIS A 219 32.50 7.36 1.62
C HIS A 219 33.06 8.60 0.97
N GLY A 220 32.50 8.99 -0.18
CA GLY A 220 32.85 10.22 -0.88
C GLY A 220 32.71 11.39 0.08
N GLN A 221 33.79 11.72 0.78
CA GLN A 221 33.83 12.86 1.65
C GLN A 221 33.90 14.05 0.70
N TYR A 222 32.80 14.80 0.59
CA TYR A 222 32.79 16.06 -0.16
C TYR A 222 34.05 16.82 0.24
N ASP A 223 34.88 17.19 -0.75
CA ASP A 223 35.83 18.28 -0.53
C ASP A 223 35.03 19.41 0.12
N PRO A 224 35.44 19.97 1.26
CA PRO A 224 34.56 20.74 2.15
C PRO A 224 34.02 21.98 1.43
N ILE A 225 32.91 21.83 0.72
CA ILE A 225 32.19 22.93 0.11
C ILE A 225 31.64 23.74 1.27
N THR A 226 32.26 24.89 1.49
CA THR A 226 31.91 25.76 2.61
C THR A 226 30.43 26.15 2.50
N GLY A 227 29.66 25.94 3.56
CA GLY A 227 28.22 26.29 3.61
C GLY A 227 27.26 25.19 3.15
N VAL A 228 27.73 23.97 2.87
CA VAL A 228 26.86 22.81 2.63
C VAL A 228 26.54 22.10 3.95
N LYS A 229 25.24 21.85 4.21
CA LYS A 229 24.80 20.96 5.29
C LYS A 229 24.49 19.59 4.69
N VAL A 230 25.17 18.55 5.15
CA VAL A 230 24.91 17.17 4.70
C VAL A 230 23.83 16.55 5.57
N TRP A 231 22.83 15.88 4.97
CA TRP A 231 21.85 15.09 5.68
C TRP A 231 22.43 13.69 5.97
N PRO A 232 22.85 13.39 7.22
CA PRO A 232 23.67 12.21 7.47
C PRO A 232 22.86 10.92 7.39
N THR A 233 23.42 9.91 6.73
CA THR A 233 22.84 8.55 6.64
C THR A 233 22.57 7.91 8.00
N SER A 234 23.38 8.23 9.01
CA SER A 234 23.18 7.79 10.40
C SER A 234 21.92 8.33 11.07
N LYS A 235 21.28 9.36 10.51
CA LYS A 235 19.99 9.90 10.94
C LYS A 235 18.87 9.60 9.92
N GLY A 236 19.06 8.57 9.09
CA GLY A 236 18.10 8.19 8.06
C GLY A 236 18.12 9.07 6.82
N GLY A 237 19.17 9.89 6.62
CA GLY A 237 19.34 10.67 5.39
C GLY A 237 19.93 9.90 4.22
N ASN A 238 19.86 10.50 3.04
CA ASN A 238 20.46 9.98 1.81
C ASN A 238 21.96 10.33 1.67
N GLY A 239 22.49 11.23 2.50
CA GLY A 239 23.86 11.72 2.37
C GLY A 239 24.02 12.94 1.49
N ASN A 240 22.92 13.50 0.97
CA ASN A 240 22.95 14.67 0.09
C ASN A 240 23.36 15.93 0.84
N GLY A 241 24.04 16.82 0.11
CA GLY A 241 24.42 18.14 0.57
C GLY A 241 23.34 19.17 0.25
N TYR A 242 23.05 20.07 1.17
CA TYR A 242 22.07 21.15 0.97
C TYR A 242 22.75 22.49 1.19
N ARG A 243 22.65 23.39 0.20
CA ARG A 243 23.23 24.73 0.23
C ARG A 243 22.16 25.78 0.03
N ILE A 244 22.02 26.66 1.01
CA ILE A 244 21.18 27.86 0.87
C ILE A 244 21.91 28.92 0.05
N ILE A 245 21.18 29.55 -0.87
CA ILE A 245 21.68 30.63 -1.71
C ILE A 245 20.69 31.78 -1.63
N GLN A 246 21.23 32.98 -1.42
CA GLN A 246 20.49 34.22 -1.45
C GLN A 246 20.99 35.00 -2.66
N LEU A 247 20.10 35.31 -3.60
CA LEU A 247 20.45 36.11 -4.76
C LEU A 247 20.51 37.59 -4.39
N ASP A 248 21.47 38.29 -5.01
CA ASP A 248 21.50 39.74 -5.00
C ASP A 248 20.27 40.29 -5.73
N PHE A 249 19.74 41.42 -5.25
CA PHE A 249 18.54 42.07 -5.76
C PHE A 249 18.58 42.19 -7.30
N GLY A 250 17.73 41.44 -8.01
CA GLY A 250 17.61 41.48 -9.48
C GLY A 250 17.49 40.12 -10.17
N LEU A 251 17.92 39.03 -9.54
CA LEU A 251 17.71 37.65 -10.02
C LEU A 251 16.58 37.01 -9.21
N ASN A 252 15.34 37.31 -9.57
CA ASN A 252 14.18 36.95 -8.76
C ASN A 252 13.38 35.79 -9.33
N SER A 253 13.73 35.20 -10.48
CA SER A 253 12.94 34.11 -11.06
C SER A 253 13.34 32.73 -10.54
N VAL A 254 12.41 31.77 -10.58
CA VAL A 254 12.72 30.36 -10.29
C VAL A 254 13.69 29.80 -11.33
N THR A 255 13.59 30.23 -12.59
CA THR A 255 14.54 29.88 -13.65
C THR A 255 15.97 30.26 -13.29
N ASP A 256 16.19 31.45 -12.71
CA ASP A 256 17.53 31.87 -12.26
C ASP A 256 18.04 30.98 -11.12
N ALA A 257 17.18 30.60 -10.19
CA ALA A 257 17.52 29.69 -9.09
C ALA A 257 17.92 28.29 -9.63
N ILE A 258 17.19 27.77 -10.62
CA ILE A 258 17.50 26.50 -11.28
C ILE A 258 18.87 26.58 -11.96
N ILE A 259 19.09 27.59 -12.80
CA ILE A 259 20.38 27.81 -13.50
C ILE A 259 21.53 27.93 -12.49
N HIS A 260 21.32 28.64 -11.39
CA HIS A 260 22.34 28.80 -10.36
C HIS A 260 22.66 27.48 -9.67
N CYS A 261 21.65 26.69 -9.29
CA CYS A 261 21.88 25.38 -8.69
C CYS A 261 22.59 24.42 -9.65
N GLU A 262 22.22 24.38 -10.93
CA GLU A 262 22.90 23.58 -11.94
C GLU A 262 24.36 24.01 -12.12
N GLY A 263 24.62 25.32 -12.06
CA GLY A 263 25.96 25.90 -12.14
C GLY A 263 26.90 25.45 -11.01
N LEU A 264 26.38 25.11 -9.83
CA LEU A 264 27.20 24.57 -8.72
C LEU A 264 27.72 23.16 -8.98
N GLY A 265 27.02 22.37 -9.80
CA GLY A 265 27.45 21.02 -10.20
C GLY A 265 28.29 21.02 -11.48
N PHE A 266 28.33 22.13 -12.22
CA PHE A 266 28.97 22.18 -13.53
C PHE A 266 30.48 21.92 -13.42
N GLY A 267 30.96 20.90 -14.13
CA GLY A 267 32.37 20.47 -14.11
C GLY A 267 32.75 19.56 -12.94
N SER A 268 31.84 19.28 -12.00
CA SER A 268 32.03 18.26 -10.98
C SER A 268 31.85 16.86 -11.56
N SER A 269 32.80 15.97 -11.32
CA SER A 269 32.69 14.55 -11.64
C SER A 269 32.11 13.72 -10.49
N THR A 270 31.82 14.33 -9.34
CA THR A 270 31.40 13.64 -8.12
C THR A 270 29.94 13.87 -7.76
N PHE A 271 29.39 15.06 -8.03
CA PHE A 271 28.01 15.40 -7.69
C PHE A 271 27.33 16.22 -8.79
N LYS A 272 26.00 16.13 -8.84
CA LYS A 272 25.11 17.05 -9.55
C LYS A 272 24.49 17.99 -8.53
N SER A 273 24.04 19.16 -9.00
CA SER A 273 23.34 20.11 -8.14
C SER A 273 22.11 20.64 -8.86
N TYR A 274 21.02 20.80 -8.12
CA TYR A 274 19.73 21.24 -8.64
C TYR A 274 18.90 21.89 -7.53
N LEU A 275 17.82 22.59 -7.88
CA LEU A 275 16.90 23.14 -6.90
C LEU A 275 16.24 21.99 -6.13
N VAL A 276 16.31 22.02 -4.80
CA VAL A 276 15.99 20.89 -3.92
C VAL A 276 14.63 20.27 -4.19
N SER A 277 14.58 18.95 -4.34
CA SER A 277 13.34 18.18 -4.28
C SER A 277 13.05 17.80 -2.83
N VAL A 278 11.78 17.86 -2.43
CA VAL A 278 11.37 17.34 -1.12
C VAL A 278 10.42 16.18 -1.39
N ASP A 279 10.85 14.96 -1.07
CA ASP A 279 10.07 13.75 -1.35
C ASP A 279 9.68 12.94 -0.11
N SER A 280 10.27 13.27 1.05
CA SER A 280 10.00 12.63 2.33
C SER A 280 9.79 13.63 3.49
N TYR A 281 9.09 13.18 4.54
CA TYR A 281 8.89 13.98 5.75
C TYR A 281 10.21 14.25 6.49
N GLN A 282 11.15 13.31 6.46
CA GLN A 282 12.44 13.43 7.15
C GLN A 282 13.38 14.41 6.45
N GLU A 283 13.41 14.39 5.12
CA GLU A 283 14.10 15.40 4.33
C GLU A 283 13.52 16.78 4.63
N TRP A 284 12.20 16.87 4.64
CA TRP A 284 11.49 18.09 5.00
C TRP A 284 11.85 18.59 6.41
N ASP A 285 11.87 17.69 7.40
CA ASP A 285 12.23 18.02 8.78
C ASP A 285 13.68 18.53 8.90
N PHE A 286 14.60 17.93 8.13
CA PHE A 286 15.99 18.38 8.06
C PHE A 286 16.12 19.77 7.43
N ILE A 287 15.41 20.03 6.34
CA ILE A 287 15.42 21.32 5.63
C ILE A 287 14.78 22.41 6.50
N LYS A 288 13.58 22.18 7.05
CA LYS A 288 12.81 23.20 7.79
C LYS A 288 13.49 23.64 9.09
N THR A 289 14.14 22.70 9.79
CA THR A 289 14.90 23.01 11.01
C THR A 289 16.16 23.82 10.69
N SER A 290 16.62 23.75 9.45
CA SER A 290 17.78 24.48 8.96
C SER A 290 17.44 25.85 8.39
N TRP A 291 16.27 26.04 7.74
CA TRP A 291 15.92 27.26 6.99
C TRP A 291 14.38 27.50 6.93
N PRO A 292 13.89 28.72 7.26
CA PRO A 292 12.44 28.97 7.40
C PRO A 292 11.71 29.48 6.13
N ILE A 293 12.40 30.06 5.14
CA ILE A 293 11.77 30.57 3.90
C ILE A 293 12.71 30.36 2.72
N VAL A 294 12.38 29.43 1.82
CA VAL A 294 13.24 29.03 0.69
C VAL A 294 12.40 28.48 -0.47
N ARG A 295 12.82 28.71 -1.71
CA ARG A 295 12.22 28.03 -2.88
C ARG A 295 12.70 26.59 -2.99
N VAL A 296 11.82 25.74 -3.52
CA VAL A 296 12.04 24.31 -3.76
C VAL A 296 11.54 23.90 -5.14
N SER A 297 11.90 22.70 -5.56
CA SER A 297 11.42 22.09 -6.80
C SER A 297 9.91 21.85 -6.71
N GLY A 298 9.20 22.27 -7.75
CA GLY A 298 7.75 22.15 -7.83
C GLY A 298 7.14 23.21 -8.71
N ARG A 299 6.38 22.81 -9.72
CA ARG A 299 5.67 23.71 -10.64
C ARG A 299 4.34 23.14 -11.08
N ASP A 300 3.39 24.02 -11.33
CA ASP A 300 2.14 23.74 -12.03
C ASP A 300 2.16 24.43 -13.39
N ILE A 301 2.37 23.65 -14.45
CA ILE A 301 2.54 24.16 -15.81
C ILE A 301 1.17 24.61 -16.34
N GLY A 302 1.07 25.89 -16.71
CA GLY A 302 -0.16 26.48 -17.24
C GLY A 302 -1.29 26.62 -16.22
N GLY A 303 -1.02 26.48 -14.92
CA GLY A 303 -2.05 26.51 -13.87
C GLY A 303 -3.05 25.36 -14.01
N SER A 304 -2.55 24.18 -14.36
CA SER A 304 -3.37 22.99 -14.60
C SER A 304 -3.98 22.43 -13.32
N GLY A 305 -3.42 22.70 -12.14
CA GLY A 305 -3.71 22.07 -10.86
C GLY A 305 -2.90 20.79 -10.59
N ASN A 306 -2.07 20.36 -11.53
CA ASN A 306 -1.20 19.19 -11.42
C ASN A 306 0.27 19.63 -11.26
N TYR A 307 0.73 19.59 -10.02
CA TYR A 307 2.09 19.96 -9.67
C TYR A 307 3.05 18.81 -9.98
N THR A 308 4.19 19.14 -10.58
CA THR A 308 5.30 18.24 -10.87
C THR A 308 6.61 18.82 -10.35
N TYR A 309 7.60 17.98 -10.07
CA TYR A 309 8.93 18.47 -9.73
C TYR A 309 9.56 19.17 -10.94
N SER A 310 10.13 20.36 -10.72
CA SER A 310 10.70 21.20 -11.78
C SER A 310 12.16 20.85 -12.13
N THR A 311 12.87 20.20 -11.20
CA THR A 311 14.31 19.89 -11.25
C THR A 311 14.62 18.58 -10.51
N GLY A 312 15.88 18.13 -10.62
CA GLY A 312 16.39 16.93 -9.95
C GLY A 312 16.07 15.62 -10.68
N PRO A 313 16.46 14.46 -10.13
CA PRO A 313 16.09 13.14 -10.65
C PRO A 313 14.57 12.95 -10.83
N GLN A 314 13.78 13.63 -9.99
CA GLN A 314 12.33 13.61 -9.98
C GLN A 314 11.71 14.53 -11.05
N THR A 315 12.48 15.20 -11.91
CA THR A 315 11.93 16.17 -12.90
C THR A 315 10.75 15.56 -13.70
N ASN A 316 9.65 16.31 -13.77
CA ASN A 316 8.37 15.93 -14.39
C ASN A 316 7.60 14.78 -13.72
N GLN A 317 8.09 14.25 -12.58
CA GLN A 317 7.31 13.32 -11.78
C GLN A 317 6.18 14.06 -11.07
N PRO A 318 5.02 13.43 -10.87
CA PRO A 318 3.92 14.03 -10.13
C PRO A 318 4.35 14.32 -8.69
N LEU A 319 3.99 15.50 -8.19
CA LEU A 319 4.22 15.93 -6.81
C LEU A 319 2.89 16.00 -6.06
N PHE A 320 1.92 16.74 -6.61
CA PHE A 320 0.63 17.00 -5.98
C PHE A 320 -0.46 17.28 -7.02
N ASN A 321 -1.69 16.87 -6.74
CA ASN A 321 -2.86 17.15 -7.58
C ASN A 321 -3.89 17.87 -6.74
N MET A 322 -4.16 19.12 -7.11
CA MET A 322 -5.05 19.99 -6.35
C MET A 322 -6.52 19.53 -6.40
N TYR A 323 -6.95 18.86 -7.47
CA TYR A 323 -8.34 18.42 -7.65
C TYR A 323 -8.68 17.14 -6.88
N THR A 324 -7.68 16.36 -6.51
CA THR A 324 -7.86 15.17 -5.66
C THR A 324 -7.33 15.39 -4.26
N GLY A 325 -6.34 16.26 -4.07
CA GLY A 325 -5.57 16.39 -2.84
C GLY A 325 -4.50 15.29 -2.69
N GLN A 326 -4.21 14.54 -3.75
CA GLN A 326 -3.24 13.44 -3.72
C GLN A 326 -1.82 13.95 -3.80
N CYS A 327 -0.96 13.34 -2.99
CA CYS A 327 0.49 13.53 -3.01
C CYS A 327 1.20 12.26 -3.43
N TRP A 328 2.28 12.41 -4.18
CA TRP A 328 3.13 11.29 -4.63
C TRP A 328 4.48 11.20 -3.90
N GLY A 329 4.83 12.25 -3.15
CA GLY A 329 5.97 12.31 -2.23
C GLY A 329 5.54 12.94 -0.92
N TYR A 330 6.24 13.97 -0.46
CA TYR A 330 5.83 14.75 0.71
C TYR A 330 5.43 16.18 0.32
N CYS A 331 4.27 16.63 0.80
CA CYS A 331 3.53 17.78 0.26
C CYS A 331 2.88 18.64 1.37
N PRO A 332 3.65 19.33 2.23
CA PRO A 332 3.14 20.00 3.41
C PRO A 332 2.44 21.33 3.08
N PHE A 333 1.42 21.34 2.21
CA PHE A 333 0.68 22.55 1.88
C PHE A 333 -0.08 23.11 3.09
N GLU A 334 -0.16 24.44 3.17
CA GLU A 334 -1.01 25.11 4.16
C GLU A 334 -2.50 24.88 3.90
N ALA A 335 -3.32 25.18 4.91
CA ALA A 335 -4.77 25.28 4.72
C ALA A 335 -5.05 26.20 3.52
N GLY A 336 -5.93 25.79 2.62
CA GLY A 336 -6.25 26.54 1.40
C GLY A 336 -5.26 26.36 0.23
N GLU A 337 -4.00 26.04 0.49
CA GLU A 337 -2.98 25.90 -0.56
C GLU A 337 -2.88 24.47 -1.13
N PRO A 338 -2.38 24.32 -2.37
CA PRO A 338 -2.28 25.39 -3.37
C PRO A 338 -3.67 25.84 -3.81
N SER A 339 -3.82 27.11 -4.15
CA SER A 339 -5.08 27.67 -4.68
C SER A 339 -4.90 28.18 -6.12
N LEU A 340 -5.79 27.81 -7.04
CA LEU A 340 -5.75 28.32 -8.43
C LEU A 340 -6.38 29.72 -8.50
N VAL A 341 -5.74 30.71 -7.89
CA VAL A 341 -6.22 32.10 -7.89
C VAL A 341 -5.87 32.81 -9.20
N ASN A 342 -4.79 32.40 -9.90
CA ASN A 342 -4.33 32.99 -11.16
C ASN A 342 -4.10 31.92 -12.24
N VAL A 343 -5.19 31.36 -12.76
CA VAL A 343 -5.13 30.30 -13.78
C VAL A 343 -4.43 30.79 -15.06
N GLY A 344 -3.54 29.99 -15.63
CA GLY A 344 -2.82 30.30 -16.87
C GLY A 344 -1.45 30.95 -16.67
N VAL A 345 -1.03 31.17 -15.43
CA VAL A 345 0.36 31.54 -15.09
C VAL A 345 1.02 30.32 -14.46
N ASP A 346 2.28 30.06 -14.83
CA ASP A 346 3.05 29.01 -14.18
C ASP A 346 3.22 29.34 -12.70
N GLN A 347 2.79 28.42 -11.84
CA GLN A 347 2.91 28.56 -10.40
C GLN A 347 4.07 27.71 -9.91
N TYR A 348 4.88 28.25 -9.01
CA TYR A 348 6.04 27.57 -8.44
C TYR A 348 5.90 27.43 -6.93
N ILE A 349 6.46 26.36 -6.37
CA ILE A 349 6.39 26.07 -4.95
C ILE A 349 7.53 26.75 -4.18
N TYR A 350 7.21 27.30 -3.02
CA TYR A 350 8.19 27.72 -2.04
C TYR A 350 7.72 27.35 -0.63
N ILE A 351 8.67 27.34 0.30
CA ILE A 351 8.45 27.11 1.73
C ILE A 351 8.23 28.46 2.40
N ARG A 352 7.15 28.59 3.19
CA ARG A 352 6.83 29.83 3.92
C ARG A 352 6.73 29.63 5.42
N GLY A 353 7.32 30.57 6.16
CA GLY A 353 7.05 30.80 7.57
C GLY A 353 7.68 29.80 8.54
N PRO A 354 7.48 29.98 9.86
CA PRO A 354 8.08 29.12 10.89
C PRO A 354 7.58 27.68 10.86
N LYS A 355 6.40 27.42 10.26
CA LYS A 355 5.87 26.07 10.05
C LYS A 355 6.51 25.37 8.83
N GLY A 356 7.06 26.16 7.91
CA GLY A 356 7.72 25.74 6.68
C GLY A 356 6.80 25.09 5.64
N ASN A 357 5.50 25.31 5.71
CA ASN A 357 4.59 24.67 4.78
C ASN A 357 4.80 25.16 3.33
N PHE A 358 4.40 24.33 2.37
CA PHE A 358 4.39 24.68 0.95
C PHE A 358 3.33 25.74 0.68
N ASN A 359 3.74 26.72 -0.10
CA ASN A 359 2.90 27.75 -0.67
C ASN A 359 3.27 27.91 -2.16
N HIS A 360 2.43 28.59 -2.93
CA HIS A 360 2.66 28.80 -4.35
C HIS A 360 2.74 30.30 -4.67
N ASP A 361 3.59 30.67 -5.63
CA ASP A 361 3.74 32.03 -6.13
C ASP A 361 3.90 32.00 -7.66
N ASN A 362 3.64 33.13 -8.30
CA ASN A 362 3.88 33.38 -9.72
C ASN A 362 5.39 33.51 -10.05
N GLY A 363 6.27 33.26 -9.08
CA GLY A 363 7.72 33.08 -9.29
C GLY A 363 8.60 34.29 -9.02
N PHE A 364 8.11 35.37 -8.38
CA PHE A 364 8.84 36.65 -8.27
C PHE A 364 9.23 37.07 -6.85
N ASP A 365 8.70 36.46 -5.78
CA ASP A 365 8.74 37.10 -4.45
C ASP A 365 9.72 36.50 -3.42
N VAL A 366 10.54 35.50 -3.78
CA VAL A 366 11.42 34.81 -2.81
C VAL A 366 12.87 34.71 -3.31
N PRO A 367 13.80 35.60 -2.90
CA PRO A 367 15.18 35.60 -3.40
C PRO A 367 16.08 34.51 -2.80
N ILE A 368 15.52 33.63 -1.97
CA ILE A 368 16.25 32.59 -1.23
C ILE A 368 15.79 31.22 -1.72
N PHE A 369 16.73 30.33 -2.01
CA PHE A 369 16.47 28.95 -2.43
C PHE A 369 17.53 27.99 -1.90
N ILE A 370 17.23 26.70 -1.99
CA ILE A 370 18.15 25.63 -1.59
C ILE A 370 18.53 24.83 -2.82
N CYS A 371 19.82 24.66 -3.02
CA CYS A 371 20.34 23.67 -3.95
C CYS A 371 20.67 22.38 -3.21
N GLU A 372 20.21 21.27 -3.75
CA GLU A 372 20.58 19.93 -3.34
C GLU A 372 21.76 19.46 -4.19
N LEU A 373 22.76 18.87 -3.53
CA LEU A 373 24.00 18.35 -4.10
C LEU A 373 23.99 16.82 -3.95
N GLU A 374 23.59 16.14 -5.01
CA GLU A 374 23.43 14.68 -5.07
C GLU A 374 24.65 14.03 -5.73
N LEU A 375 25.09 12.87 -5.23
CA LEU A 375 26.20 12.13 -5.86
C LEU A 375 25.80 11.62 -7.26
N ILE A 376 26.69 11.72 -8.24
CA ILE A 376 26.42 11.24 -9.62
C ILE A 376 26.11 9.73 -9.65
N SER A 377 26.62 8.97 -8.68
CA SER A 377 26.42 7.54 -8.51
C SER A 377 25.12 7.17 -7.78
N GLU A 378 24.31 8.13 -7.34
CA GLU A 378 23.05 7.83 -6.68
C GLU A 378 22.02 7.30 -7.68
N VAL A 379 21.31 6.25 -7.27
CA VAL A 379 20.32 5.58 -8.11
C VAL A 379 18.99 6.26 -7.91
N TYR A 380 18.30 6.62 -9.00
CA TYR A 380 16.97 7.19 -8.90
C TYR A 380 15.90 6.09 -8.89
N ILE A 381 15.11 6.05 -7.81
CA ILE A 381 14.04 5.06 -7.60
C ILE A 381 12.73 5.82 -7.37
N PRO A 382 11.78 5.81 -8.31
CA PRO A 382 10.51 6.51 -8.12
C PRO A 382 9.65 5.82 -7.06
N SER A 383 8.84 6.61 -6.35
CA SER A 383 7.83 6.10 -5.42
C SER A 383 6.68 5.40 -6.14
N ILE A 384 6.01 4.47 -5.47
CA ILE A 384 4.83 3.75 -5.97
C ILE A 384 3.80 3.59 -4.83
N GLY A 385 2.53 3.33 -5.13
CA GLY A 385 1.51 3.11 -4.10
C GLY A 385 1.78 1.90 -3.22
N THR A 386 1.12 1.81 -2.06
CA THR A 386 1.38 0.72 -1.08
C THR A 386 1.01 -0.66 -1.59
N ASN A 387 0.20 -0.75 -2.64
CA ASN A 387 -0.14 -2.01 -3.31
C ASN A 387 0.99 -2.53 -4.22
N GLY A 388 2.09 -1.78 -4.37
CA GLY A 388 3.16 -2.10 -5.29
C GLY A 388 2.83 -1.71 -6.74
N GLY A 389 3.63 -2.18 -7.68
CA GLY A 389 3.47 -1.89 -9.10
C GLY A 389 4.78 -1.87 -9.86
N SER A 390 4.71 -1.62 -11.16
CA SER A 390 5.90 -1.51 -12.02
C SER A 390 6.55 -0.14 -11.86
N ILE A 391 7.84 -0.11 -11.59
CA ILE A 391 8.67 1.11 -11.58
C ILE A 391 9.87 0.96 -12.50
N THR A 392 10.39 2.08 -13.00
CA THR A 392 11.66 2.12 -13.76
C THR A 392 12.71 2.87 -12.95
N ILE A 393 13.74 2.13 -12.54
CA ILE A 393 14.88 2.62 -11.79
C ILE A 393 15.96 3.07 -12.78
N ASN A 394 16.47 4.29 -12.59
CA ASN A 394 17.39 4.95 -13.53
C ASN A 394 18.75 5.23 -12.89
N ASN A 395 19.70 5.69 -13.72
CA ASN A 395 21.08 6.03 -13.31
C ASN A 395 21.91 4.82 -12.86
N LEU A 396 21.75 3.69 -13.56
CA LEU A 396 22.43 2.42 -13.23
C LEU A 396 23.74 2.20 -14.01
N THR A 397 24.37 3.25 -14.52
CA THR A 397 25.57 3.16 -15.40
C THR A 397 26.77 2.47 -14.77
N GLN A 398 26.88 2.49 -13.43
CA GLN A 398 27.96 1.85 -12.69
C GLN A 398 27.73 0.36 -12.40
N PHE A 399 26.53 -0.16 -12.67
CA PHE A 399 26.15 -1.53 -12.34
C PHE A 399 26.22 -2.45 -13.56
N ASN A 400 26.56 -3.71 -13.33
CA ASN A 400 26.31 -4.79 -14.27
C ASN A 400 24.81 -5.11 -14.30
N ILE A 401 24.09 -4.49 -15.24
CA ILE A 401 22.63 -4.64 -15.39
C ILE A 401 22.21 -6.11 -15.56
N GLN A 402 23.08 -6.98 -16.11
CA GLN A 402 22.72 -8.38 -16.32
C GLN A 402 22.55 -9.15 -15.01
N THR A 403 23.25 -8.76 -13.95
CA THR A 403 23.27 -9.46 -12.66
C THR A 403 22.70 -8.62 -11.51
N ILE A 404 22.15 -7.46 -11.82
CA ILE A 404 21.57 -6.54 -10.85
C ILE A 404 20.42 -7.18 -10.05
N ASN A 405 20.44 -6.93 -8.75
CA ASN A 405 19.42 -7.30 -7.78
C ASN A 405 19.00 -6.04 -7.01
N ILE A 406 17.70 -5.91 -6.76
CA ILE A 406 17.10 -4.72 -6.15
C ILE A 406 16.20 -5.17 -5.01
N THR A 407 16.49 -4.67 -3.81
CA THR A 407 15.83 -5.13 -2.58
C THR A 407 15.36 -3.96 -1.72
N PHE A 408 14.11 -3.99 -1.29
CA PHE A 408 13.49 -3.02 -0.39
C PHE A 408 13.56 -3.57 1.05
N PHE A 409 14.38 -2.94 1.88
CA PHE A 409 14.57 -3.35 3.28
C PHE A 409 13.90 -2.37 4.24
N ASN A 410 12.90 -2.81 5.00
CA ASN A 410 12.28 -2.04 6.07
C ASN A 410 13.12 -2.16 7.36
N PRO A 411 13.82 -1.10 7.80
CA PRO A 411 14.67 -1.17 9.00
C PRO A 411 13.87 -1.32 10.29
N THR A 412 12.63 -0.82 10.35
CA THR A 412 11.77 -0.89 11.54
C THR A 412 11.18 -2.29 11.72
N LYS A 413 10.74 -2.91 10.63
CA LYS A 413 10.12 -4.25 10.63
C LYS A 413 11.14 -5.39 10.43
N GLN A 414 12.40 -5.07 10.11
CA GLN A 414 13.45 -6.04 9.74
C GLN A 414 13.00 -6.97 8.60
N LEU A 415 12.24 -6.42 7.65
CA LEU A 415 11.64 -7.16 6.54
C LEU A 415 12.29 -6.74 5.22
N SER A 416 12.64 -7.72 4.39
CA SER A 416 13.25 -7.49 3.09
C SER A 416 12.36 -8.07 1.99
N LYS A 417 12.06 -7.28 0.97
CA LYS A 417 11.33 -7.77 -0.23
C LYS A 417 12.09 -7.39 -1.50
N SER A 418 12.30 -8.34 -2.40
CA SER A 418 12.98 -8.08 -3.67
C SER A 418 12.01 -7.59 -4.75
N CYS A 419 12.50 -6.73 -5.63
CA CYS A 419 11.75 -6.28 -6.80
C CYS A 419 11.87 -7.31 -7.93
N HIS A 420 10.77 -7.69 -8.57
CA HIS A 420 10.81 -8.64 -9.68
C HIS A 420 11.16 -7.92 -10.99
N ILE A 421 12.40 -8.06 -11.47
CA ILE A 421 12.88 -7.38 -12.69
C ILE A 421 12.15 -7.92 -13.92
N THR A 422 11.43 -7.04 -14.62
CA THR A 422 10.65 -7.36 -15.83
C THR A 422 11.37 -6.94 -17.11
N SER A 423 12.22 -5.92 -17.06
CA SER A 423 12.99 -5.45 -18.23
C SER A 423 14.32 -4.81 -17.81
N LYS A 424 15.31 -4.92 -18.68
CA LYS A 424 16.68 -4.41 -18.50
C LYS A 424 17.08 -3.58 -19.70
N GLN A 425 17.56 -2.36 -19.47
CA GLN A 425 18.15 -1.48 -20.48
C GLN A 425 19.59 -1.12 -20.08
N ALA A 426 20.33 -0.42 -20.93
CA ALA A 426 21.74 -0.11 -20.66
C ALA A 426 21.98 0.67 -19.36
N THR A 427 21.04 1.52 -18.95
CA THR A 427 21.18 2.43 -17.80
C THR A 427 19.96 2.45 -16.86
N SER A 428 18.99 1.57 -17.11
CA SER A 428 17.75 1.49 -16.35
C SER A 428 17.22 0.06 -16.26
N VAL A 429 16.43 -0.20 -15.22
CA VAL A 429 15.78 -1.48 -14.98
C VAL A 429 14.33 -1.20 -14.64
N THR A 430 13.41 -1.93 -15.28
CA THR A 430 12.00 -1.95 -14.88
C THR A 430 11.77 -3.18 -14.03
N CYS A 431 11.13 -3.00 -12.87
CA CYS A 431 10.82 -4.08 -11.96
C CYS A 431 9.46 -3.86 -11.27
N THR A 432 8.82 -4.95 -10.86
CA THR A 432 7.55 -4.93 -10.12
C THR A 432 7.84 -4.96 -8.63
N VAL A 433 7.52 -3.85 -7.95
CA VAL A 433 7.60 -3.70 -6.49
C VAL A 433 6.42 -4.45 -5.87
N PRO A 434 6.65 -5.31 -4.86
CA PRO A 434 5.56 -5.94 -4.12
C PRO A 434 4.77 -4.90 -3.29
N PRO A 435 3.64 -5.28 -2.66
CA PRO A 435 3.00 -4.43 -1.67
C PRO A 435 3.95 -4.09 -0.52
N LEU A 436 4.00 -2.81 -0.14
CA LEU A 436 4.97 -2.25 0.82
C LEU A 436 4.33 -1.13 1.64
N SER A 437 4.82 -0.95 2.87
CA SER A 437 4.40 0.10 3.79
C SER A 437 5.56 0.55 4.69
N GLY A 438 5.54 1.82 5.08
CA GLY A 438 6.60 2.43 5.88
C GLY A 438 7.83 2.83 5.04
N PHE A 439 8.92 3.15 5.73
CA PHE A 439 10.18 3.51 5.12
C PHE A 439 11.04 2.29 4.78
N HIS A 440 11.75 2.36 3.67
CA HIS A 440 12.65 1.33 3.18
C HIS A 440 14.00 1.91 2.78
N ASN A 441 15.05 1.12 2.99
CA ASN A 441 16.32 1.31 2.33
C ASN A 441 16.30 0.44 1.07
N VAL A 442 16.46 1.05 -0.10
CA VAL A 442 16.50 0.33 -1.37
C VAL A 442 17.95 0.04 -1.70
N ILE A 443 18.29 -1.24 -1.67
CA ILE A 443 19.65 -1.74 -1.92
C ILE A 443 19.70 -2.24 -3.35
N VAL A 444 20.57 -1.62 -4.15
CA VAL A 444 20.88 -2.00 -5.52
C VAL A 444 22.27 -2.61 -5.53
N GLN A 445 22.40 -3.85 -5.98
CA GLN A 445 23.66 -4.59 -5.98
C GLN A 445 23.79 -5.44 -7.23
N ASP A 446 25.01 -5.61 -7.74
CA ASP A 446 25.32 -6.58 -8.79
C ASP A 446 26.33 -7.66 -8.34
N ASP A 447 26.63 -8.61 -9.23
CA ASP A 447 27.59 -9.69 -8.96
C ASP A 447 29.05 -9.26 -8.93
N SER A 448 29.37 -8.05 -9.40
CA SER A 448 30.71 -7.47 -9.35
C SER A 448 31.05 -6.90 -7.97
N GLY A 449 30.04 -6.79 -7.08
CA GLY A 449 30.17 -6.24 -5.74
C GLY A 449 29.91 -4.74 -5.66
N VAL A 450 29.53 -4.08 -6.77
CA VAL A 450 29.07 -2.70 -6.74
C VAL A 450 27.72 -2.65 -6.05
N ASN A 451 27.59 -1.77 -5.07
CA ASN A 451 26.34 -1.54 -4.36
C ASN A 451 26.02 -0.05 -4.21
N SER A 452 24.74 0.27 -4.14
CA SER A 452 24.22 1.57 -3.73
C SER A 452 23.02 1.34 -2.83
N THR A 453 22.85 2.20 -1.83
CA THR A 453 21.68 2.17 -0.94
C THR A 453 21.03 3.53 -0.97
N HIS A 454 19.79 3.59 -1.44
CA HIS A 454 18.95 4.76 -1.33
C HIS A 454 18.14 4.67 -0.03
N TYR A 455 18.40 5.58 0.90
CA TYR A 455 17.85 5.55 2.26
C TYR A 455 16.50 6.25 2.33
N ALA A 456 15.65 5.80 3.25
CA ALA A 456 14.37 6.43 3.57
C ALA A 456 13.39 6.56 2.38
N TRP A 457 13.50 5.65 1.40
CA TRP A 457 12.48 5.50 0.36
C TRP A 457 11.12 5.20 1.01
N GLN A 458 10.05 5.76 0.45
CA GLN A 458 8.70 5.50 0.91
C GLN A 458 7.75 5.26 -0.28
N PRO A 459 6.71 4.42 -0.11
CA PRO A 459 5.60 4.42 -1.05
C PRO A 459 4.87 5.77 -1.01
N TYR A 460 3.92 5.97 -1.93
CA TYR A 460 3.05 7.15 -1.89
C TYR A 460 2.42 7.28 -0.49
N PRO A 461 2.37 8.51 0.06
CA PRO A 461 1.78 8.72 1.35
C PRO A 461 0.30 8.31 1.34
N PRO A 462 -0.26 8.01 2.53
CA PRO A 462 -1.69 7.88 2.70
C PRO A 462 -2.42 9.04 2.03
N PHE A 463 -3.53 8.76 1.36
CA PHE A 463 -4.30 9.77 0.65
C PHE A 463 -5.77 9.63 1.02
N ILE A 464 -6.37 10.68 1.59
CA ILE A 464 -7.80 10.70 1.96
C ILE A 464 -8.57 11.42 0.85
N LYS A 465 -9.40 10.66 0.14
CA LYS A 465 -10.32 11.16 -0.90
C LYS A 465 -11.56 11.80 -0.29
N ALA A 466 -12.14 11.13 0.72
CA ALA A 466 -13.41 11.53 1.29
C ALA A 466 -13.53 11.15 2.77
N VAL A 467 -14.41 11.84 3.49
CA VAL A 467 -14.69 11.60 4.90
C VAL A 467 -16.19 11.64 5.19
N TYR A 468 -16.66 10.64 5.95
CA TYR A 468 -17.91 10.73 6.70
C TYR A 468 -17.58 11.28 8.09
N PRO A 469 -17.91 12.56 8.37
CA PRO A 469 -17.47 13.23 9.57
C PRO A 469 -18.33 12.85 10.77
N SER A 470 -17.74 13.02 11.96
CA SER A 470 -18.43 13.15 13.22
C SER A 470 -17.82 14.33 13.97
N PHE A 471 -18.63 15.01 14.78
CA PHE A 471 -18.21 16.20 15.54
C PHE A 471 -18.27 15.98 17.06
N THR A 472 -18.71 14.79 17.49
CA THR A 472 -18.94 14.45 18.90
C THR A 472 -17.96 13.39 19.40
N ALA A 473 -17.63 13.43 20.69
CA ALA A 473 -16.83 12.41 21.35
C ALA A 473 -17.44 11.02 21.15
N ASN A 474 -16.59 10.02 20.90
CA ASN A 474 -16.93 8.65 20.55
C ASN A 474 -17.72 8.48 19.24
N GLY A 475 -17.99 9.57 18.51
CA GLY A 475 -18.63 9.45 17.22
C GLY A 475 -17.68 8.88 16.18
N SER A 476 -18.23 8.07 15.27
CA SER A 476 -17.47 7.34 14.25
C SER A 476 -17.14 8.25 13.07
N ILE A 477 -15.87 8.27 12.68
CA ILE A 477 -15.38 8.86 11.45
C ILE A 477 -15.01 7.73 10.48
N THR A 478 -15.41 7.86 9.23
CA THR A 478 -14.94 6.96 8.15
C THR A 478 -14.14 7.76 7.14
N LEU A 479 -12.87 7.40 6.98
CA LEU A 479 -11.95 7.94 5.99
C LEU A 479 -11.90 6.99 4.79
N ILE A 480 -12.18 7.51 3.60
CA ILE A 480 -12.04 6.80 2.33
C ILE A 480 -10.81 7.36 1.63
N GLY A 481 -9.97 6.46 1.12
CA GLY A 481 -8.70 6.85 0.54
C GLY A 481 -7.95 5.71 -0.14
N ASP A 482 -6.67 5.94 -0.34
CA ASP A 482 -5.69 4.96 -0.83
C ASP A 482 -4.43 5.02 0.04
N ASN A 483 -3.52 4.07 -0.19
CA ASN A 483 -2.21 3.98 0.47
C ASN A 483 -2.29 3.83 1.99
N PHE A 484 -3.35 3.18 2.50
CA PHE A 484 -3.47 2.85 3.93
C PHE A 484 -2.72 1.55 4.32
N GLY A 485 -1.89 1.03 3.39
CA GLY A 485 -1.05 -0.15 3.59
C GLY A 485 -1.67 -1.48 3.13
N ASP A 486 -0.95 -2.58 3.31
CA ASP A 486 -1.24 -3.96 2.87
C ASP A 486 -2.06 -4.82 3.86
N ASN A 487 -2.91 -4.22 4.69
CA ASN A 487 -3.94 -4.83 5.58
C ASN A 487 -3.52 -5.81 6.71
N THR A 488 -2.30 -6.38 6.74
CA THR A 488 -1.99 -7.45 7.72
C THR A 488 -1.32 -7.00 9.01
N ASN A 489 -0.50 -5.93 9.02
CA ASN A 489 0.30 -5.54 10.20
C ASN A 489 0.67 -4.03 10.28
N ASN A 490 -0.05 -3.15 9.58
CA ASN A 490 0.35 -1.75 9.51
C ASN A 490 -0.07 -0.99 10.78
N GLN A 491 0.83 -0.17 11.31
CA GLN A 491 0.52 0.76 12.37
C GLN A 491 -0.12 2.01 11.75
N VAL A 492 -1.44 2.11 11.90
CA VAL A 492 -2.22 3.25 11.40
C VAL A 492 -2.54 4.16 12.58
N ALA A 493 -2.26 5.45 12.43
CA ALA A 493 -2.67 6.50 13.35
C ALA A 493 -3.37 7.61 12.57
N ALA A 494 -4.47 8.14 13.11
CA ALA A 494 -5.19 9.26 12.51
C ALA A 494 -5.54 10.28 13.59
N ASN A 495 -5.28 11.55 13.29
CA ASN A 495 -5.67 12.69 14.09
C ASN A 495 -6.52 13.63 13.23
N VAL A 496 -7.46 14.33 13.86
CA VAL A 496 -8.28 15.35 13.19
C VAL A 496 -8.09 16.70 13.87
N SER A 497 -8.47 17.77 13.18
CA SER A 497 -8.40 19.16 13.62
C SER A 497 -7.00 19.74 13.79
N THR A 498 -6.96 21.07 13.92
CA THR A 498 -5.74 21.81 14.28
C THR A 498 -5.27 21.57 15.71
N SER A 499 -6.08 20.92 16.54
CA SER A 499 -5.71 20.51 17.91
C SER A 499 -5.26 19.04 17.98
N ASP A 500 -5.05 18.39 16.82
CA ASP A 500 -4.55 17.02 16.72
C ASP A 500 -5.33 16.01 17.58
N ILE A 501 -6.66 16.12 17.58
CA ILE A 501 -7.54 15.22 18.34
C ILE A 501 -7.35 13.79 17.81
N PRO A 502 -6.89 12.84 18.66
CA PRO A 502 -6.66 11.47 18.21
C PRO A 502 -7.96 10.76 17.84
N CYS A 503 -7.91 9.97 16.77
CA CYS A 503 -8.99 9.08 16.36
C CYS A 503 -8.58 7.62 16.64
N ASN A 504 -9.34 6.95 17.51
CA ASN A 504 -9.09 5.56 17.88
C ASN A 504 -9.48 4.63 16.72
N ILE A 505 -8.50 4.01 16.07
CA ILE A 505 -8.71 3.15 14.90
C ILE A 505 -9.50 1.89 15.31
N MET A 506 -10.71 1.74 14.77
CA MET A 506 -11.54 0.54 14.95
C MET A 506 -11.34 -0.46 13.81
N PHE A 507 -11.08 0.06 12.61
CA PHE A 507 -10.93 -0.71 11.39
C PHE A 507 -9.98 0.02 10.45
N ALA A 508 -9.09 -0.72 9.81
CA ALA A 508 -8.24 -0.23 8.75
C ALA A 508 -8.11 -1.31 7.66
N SER A 509 -8.17 -0.87 6.42
CA SER A 509 -7.87 -1.64 5.21
C SER A 509 -7.03 -0.76 4.28
N SER A 510 -6.65 -1.25 3.10
CA SER A 510 -5.86 -0.48 2.13
C SER A 510 -6.54 0.80 1.60
N THR A 511 -7.87 0.91 1.72
CA THR A 511 -8.65 2.02 1.15
C THR A 511 -9.63 2.68 2.13
N GLN A 512 -9.80 2.11 3.34
CA GLN A 512 -10.79 2.59 4.31
C GLN A 512 -10.24 2.51 5.73
N ILE A 513 -10.49 3.57 6.50
CA ILE A 513 -10.23 3.62 7.94
C ILE A 513 -11.51 4.06 8.64
N ILE A 514 -11.93 3.32 9.64
CA ILE A 514 -13.02 3.71 10.54
C ILE A 514 -12.42 3.89 11.92
N CYS A 515 -12.65 5.05 12.52
CA CYS A 515 -12.10 5.40 13.82
C CYS A 515 -13.10 6.19 14.66
N GLN A 516 -12.93 6.18 15.98
CA GLN A 516 -13.76 6.92 16.93
C GLN A 516 -13.01 8.14 17.45
N LEU A 517 -13.68 9.30 17.43
CA LEU A 517 -13.11 10.51 18.03
C LEU A 517 -12.92 10.38 19.53
N LYS A 518 -11.73 10.68 20.03
CA LYS A 518 -11.44 10.65 21.47
C LYS A 518 -12.16 11.76 22.25
N SER A 519 -12.41 12.90 21.62
CA SER A 519 -13.14 14.04 22.20
C SER A 519 -13.94 14.76 21.13
N SER A 520 -14.96 15.53 21.53
CA SER A 520 -15.69 16.42 20.62
C SER A 520 -14.76 17.51 20.07
N LEU A 521 -15.06 18.03 18.88
CA LEU A 521 -14.24 19.09 18.28
C LEU A 521 -14.38 20.44 19.01
N GLY A 522 -15.53 20.72 19.63
CA GLY A 522 -15.82 22.03 20.21
C GLY A 522 -15.79 23.13 19.15
N ASP A 523 -14.97 24.16 19.37
CA ASP A 523 -14.77 25.26 18.40
C ASP A 523 -13.72 24.92 17.32
N THR A 524 -12.96 23.84 17.50
CA THR A 524 -11.96 23.39 16.51
C THR A 524 -12.64 22.84 15.26
N LYS A 525 -11.95 22.92 14.13
CA LYS A 525 -12.46 22.46 12.84
C LYS A 525 -12.05 21.01 12.58
N LEU A 526 -12.84 20.23 11.84
CA LEU A 526 -12.48 18.85 11.50
C LEU A 526 -11.15 18.77 10.74
N LEU A 527 -10.93 19.70 9.81
CA LEU A 527 -9.71 19.76 9.02
C LEU A 527 -8.62 20.57 9.75
N PRO A 528 -7.34 20.19 9.60
CA PRO A 528 -6.84 19.08 8.77
C PRO A 528 -7.11 17.69 9.34
N ILE A 529 -7.01 16.68 8.48
CA ILE A 529 -6.88 15.28 8.91
C ILE A 529 -5.44 14.86 8.66
N SER A 530 -4.77 14.43 9.72
CA SER A 530 -3.42 13.87 9.66
C SER A 530 -3.51 12.36 9.79
N ILE A 531 -2.80 11.63 8.93
CA ILE A 531 -2.74 10.17 8.99
C ILE A 531 -1.30 9.71 8.82
N SER A 532 -0.92 8.71 9.60
CA SER A 532 0.35 8.01 9.49
C SER A 532 0.13 6.52 9.32
N VAL A 533 0.85 5.92 8.38
CA VAL A 533 0.85 4.47 8.12
C VAL A 533 2.30 4.01 8.16
N ASP A 534 2.66 3.25 9.19
CA ASP A 534 4.04 2.81 9.45
C ASP A 534 5.06 3.96 9.37
N SER A 535 4.70 5.09 9.98
CA SER A 535 5.49 6.34 10.02
C SER A 535 5.49 7.18 8.74
N VAL A 536 4.94 6.69 7.61
CA VAL A 536 4.72 7.54 6.43
C VAL A 536 3.53 8.45 6.74
N TYR A 537 3.78 9.76 6.73
CA TYR A 537 2.85 10.77 7.22
C TYR A 537 2.28 11.61 6.09
N THR A 538 0.99 11.91 6.16
CA THR A 538 0.33 12.93 5.35
C THR A 538 -0.52 13.83 6.25
N GLN A 539 -0.80 15.04 5.76
CA GLN A 539 -1.83 15.90 6.29
C GLN A 539 -2.62 16.47 5.13
N THR A 540 -3.95 16.40 5.19
CA THR A 540 -4.80 16.93 4.12
C THR A 540 -5.89 17.86 4.65
N TYR A 541 -6.14 18.89 3.85
CA TYR A 541 -7.22 19.87 4.00
C TYR A 541 -8.26 19.74 2.88
N LYS A 542 -8.06 18.80 1.95
CA LYS A 542 -8.83 18.72 0.70
C LYS A 542 -9.71 17.45 0.51
N PRO A 543 -10.09 16.67 1.54
CA PRO A 543 -10.97 15.53 1.29
C PRO A 543 -12.41 16.00 1.01
N HIS A 544 -13.15 15.26 0.19
CA HIS A 544 -14.59 15.48 0.08
C HIS A 544 -15.28 15.17 1.41
N ILE A 545 -16.20 16.02 1.85
CA ILE A 545 -16.90 15.87 3.13
C ILE A 545 -18.34 15.50 2.87
N PHE A 546 -18.79 14.46 3.57
CA PHE A 546 -20.18 14.06 3.56
C PHE A 546 -21.01 14.96 4.49
N CYS A 547 -21.83 15.84 3.91
CA CYS A 547 -22.73 16.74 4.63
C CYS A 547 -24.12 16.66 4.00
N ASP A 548 -25.17 16.64 4.82
CA ASP A 548 -26.58 16.67 4.35
C ASP A 548 -26.89 15.65 3.24
N ASN A 549 -26.45 14.40 3.46
CA ASN A 549 -26.61 13.28 2.53
C ASN A 549 -25.98 13.51 1.14
N ARG A 550 -24.90 14.30 1.04
CA ARG A 550 -24.12 14.46 -0.19
C ARG A 550 -22.64 14.65 0.13
N PHE A 551 -21.79 14.31 -0.83
CA PHE A 551 -20.40 14.73 -0.77
C PHE A 551 -20.22 16.13 -1.35
N HIS A 552 -19.36 16.89 -0.71
CA HIS A 552 -18.93 18.18 -1.18
C HIS A 552 -17.41 18.27 -1.18
N SER A 553 -16.86 18.90 -2.20
CA SER A 553 -15.41 19.15 -2.24
C SER A 553 -15.03 20.32 -1.35
N THR A 554 -13.87 20.22 -0.70
CA THR A 554 -13.28 21.31 0.10
C THR A 554 -12.16 22.03 -0.63
N ILE A 555 -11.97 21.71 -1.91
CA ILE A 555 -10.95 22.29 -2.75
C ILE A 555 -11.31 23.75 -3.02
N LEU A 556 -10.33 24.63 -2.80
CA LEU A 556 -10.48 26.06 -3.01
C LEU A 556 -9.69 26.47 -4.26
N PHE A 557 -10.41 26.92 -5.28
CA PHE A 557 -9.85 27.71 -6.38
C PHE A 557 -10.76 28.90 -6.69
N GLY A 558 -10.12 30.02 -7.04
CA GLY A 558 -10.75 31.31 -7.25
C GLY A 558 -11.05 31.56 -8.73
N GLY A 559 -12.03 32.41 -9.01
CA GLY A 559 -12.28 32.92 -10.35
C GLY A 559 -13.73 33.30 -10.62
N GLU A 560 -13.97 33.77 -11.85
CA GLU A 560 -15.30 34.02 -12.38
C GLU A 560 -16.16 32.76 -12.36
N TYR A 561 -17.47 32.91 -12.10
CA TYR A 561 -18.42 31.79 -11.96
C TYR A 561 -18.31 30.77 -13.11
N SER A 562 -18.37 31.23 -14.36
CA SER A 562 -18.31 30.36 -15.54
C SER A 562 -16.97 29.64 -15.68
N ARG A 563 -15.87 30.28 -15.24
CA ARG A 563 -14.54 29.68 -15.29
C ARG A 563 -14.38 28.60 -14.23
N VAL A 564 -14.79 28.88 -12.99
CA VAL A 564 -14.71 27.88 -11.92
C VAL A 564 -15.65 26.71 -12.16
N GLU A 565 -16.82 26.96 -12.76
CA GLU A 565 -17.75 25.92 -13.21
C GLU A 565 -17.09 25.00 -14.24
N GLN A 566 -16.46 25.56 -15.26
CA GLN A 566 -15.77 24.78 -16.29
C GLN A 566 -14.59 23.98 -15.70
N LEU A 567 -13.74 24.60 -14.90
CA LEU A 567 -12.60 23.92 -14.27
C LEU A 567 -13.03 22.78 -13.36
N MET A 568 -14.11 22.98 -12.61
CA MET A 568 -14.72 21.95 -11.76
C MET A 568 -15.21 20.77 -12.61
N ILE A 569 -15.98 21.02 -13.68
CA ILE A 569 -16.51 19.97 -14.56
C ILE A 569 -15.38 19.18 -15.24
N ASP A 570 -14.33 19.88 -15.68
CA ASP A 570 -13.25 19.27 -16.45
C ASP A 570 -12.28 18.45 -15.60
N ASN A 571 -12.03 18.86 -14.35
CA ASN A 571 -10.93 18.31 -13.55
C ASN A 571 -11.34 17.67 -12.22
N VAL A 572 -12.50 18.03 -11.66
CA VAL A 572 -12.95 17.47 -10.38
C VAL A 572 -13.86 16.28 -10.63
N THR A 573 -13.49 15.13 -10.07
CA THR A 573 -14.24 13.88 -10.22
C THR A 573 -14.38 13.19 -8.88
N MET A 574 -15.41 12.35 -8.72
CA MET A 574 -15.61 11.51 -7.54
C MET A 574 -15.94 10.10 -8.01
N GLY A 575 -15.04 9.14 -7.78
CA GLY A 575 -15.20 7.77 -8.29
C GLY A 575 -16.44 6.99 -7.81
N ALA A 576 -17.15 7.50 -6.79
CA ALA A 576 -18.45 6.97 -6.37
C ALA A 576 -19.60 7.30 -7.33
N THR A 577 -19.48 8.31 -8.19
CA THR A 577 -20.54 8.71 -9.12
C THR A 577 -19.98 9.01 -10.50
N PRO A 578 -20.62 8.53 -11.58
CA PRO A 578 -20.25 8.95 -12.94
C PRO A 578 -20.75 10.36 -13.27
N ASN A 579 -21.60 10.96 -12.42
CA ASN A 579 -22.18 12.27 -12.66
C ASN A 579 -21.12 13.35 -12.48
N ALA A 580 -21.11 14.34 -13.39
CA ALA A 580 -20.26 15.51 -13.25
C ALA A 580 -20.62 16.29 -11.96
N PRO A 581 -19.62 16.89 -11.28
CA PRO A 581 -19.89 17.80 -10.18
C PRO A 581 -20.69 19.03 -10.63
N TYR A 582 -21.32 19.71 -9.68
CA TYR A 582 -22.00 20.98 -9.92
C TYR A 582 -21.79 21.97 -8.76
N ILE A 583 -22.01 23.26 -9.03
CA ILE A 583 -22.00 24.29 -7.98
C ILE A 583 -23.31 24.17 -7.20
N GLY A 584 -23.23 23.75 -5.94
CA GLY A 584 -24.37 23.59 -5.04
C GLY A 584 -24.76 24.87 -4.32
N ALA A 585 -25.61 24.72 -3.30
CA ALA A 585 -26.02 25.81 -2.41
C ALA A 585 -26.08 25.32 -0.96
N ILE A 586 -25.90 26.22 0.02
CA ILE A 586 -26.09 25.94 1.46
C ILE A 586 -27.58 26.12 1.77
N GLU A 587 -28.32 25.02 1.81
CA GLU A 587 -29.80 25.03 1.82
C GLU A 587 -30.42 24.64 3.17
N SER A 588 -29.59 24.27 4.14
CA SER A 588 -30.05 23.83 5.47
C SER A 588 -29.08 24.30 6.56
N GLN A 589 -29.59 24.38 7.79
CA GLN A 589 -28.76 24.70 8.95
C GLN A 589 -27.75 23.57 9.22
N GLU A 590 -28.15 22.33 9.00
CA GLU A 590 -27.34 21.12 9.16
C GLU A 590 -26.15 21.13 8.20
N MET A 591 -26.39 21.49 6.93
CA MET A 591 -25.33 21.65 5.94
C MET A 591 -24.36 22.76 6.34
N TYR A 592 -24.88 23.93 6.74
CA TYR A 592 -24.05 25.04 7.22
C TYR A 592 -23.19 24.63 8.42
N GLN A 593 -23.77 23.96 9.41
CA GLN A 593 -23.06 23.49 10.59
C GLN A 593 -21.97 22.48 10.21
N CYS A 594 -22.28 21.50 9.35
CA CYS A 594 -21.31 20.52 8.88
C CYS A 594 -20.10 21.18 8.22
N PHE A 595 -20.33 22.13 7.30
CA PHE A 595 -19.24 22.86 6.63
C PHE A 595 -18.46 23.79 7.56
N SER A 596 -19.16 24.60 8.36
CA SER A 596 -18.52 25.57 9.27
C SER A 596 -17.74 24.89 10.40
N GLN A 597 -18.12 23.67 10.79
CA GLN A 597 -17.36 22.83 11.73
C GLN A 597 -16.25 22.03 11.05
N SER A 598 -16.32 21.83 9.72
CA SER A 598 -15.33 21.03 9.02
C SER A 598 -14.16 21.85 8.47
N LEU A 599 -14.46 22.96 7.80
CA LEU A 599 -13.46 23.74 7.07
C LEU A 599 -12.61 24.60 8.01
N ASN A 600 -11.29 24.50 7.88
CA ASN A 600 -10.37 25.46 8.48
C ASN A 600 -10.02 26.55 7.47
N LEU A 601 -10.71 27.68 7.58
CA LEU A 601 -10.52 28.87 6.74
C LEU A 601 -9.81 30.01 7.50
N THR A 602 -9.04 29.69 8.54
CA THR A 602 -8.26 30.69 9.29
C THR A 602 -7.21 31.31 8.37
N GLY A 603 -7.14 32.64 8.28
CA GLY A 603 -6.29 33.37 7.32
C GLY A 603 -6.89 33.51 5.91
N TYR A 604 -8.08 32.97 5.70
CA TYR A 604 -8.83 33.01 4.45
C TYR A 604 -10.23 33.61 4.68
N GLU A 605 -10.34 34.58 5.59
CA GLU A 605 -11.60 35.21 5.98
C GLU A 605 -12.25 36.01 4.84
N THR A 606 -11.51 36.28 3.77
CA THR A 606 -11.99 36.92 2.54
C THR A 606 -12.63 35.95 1.55
N PHE A 607 -12.41 34.63 1.71
CA PHE A 607 -12.98 33.64 0.81
C PHE A 607 -14.50 33.59 0.91
N ARG A 608 -15.15 33.50 -0.25
CA ARG A 608 -16.59 33.37 -0.37
C ARG A 608 -16.95 32.24 -1.32
N PHE A 609 -18.14 31.67 -1.14
CA PHE A 609 -18.59 30.55 -1.95
C PHE A 609 -19.58 30.99 -3.02
N TRP A 610 -19.28 30.68 -4.27
CA TRP A 610 -20.29 30.71 -5.32
C TRP A 610 -21.41 29.71 -4.99
N GLN A 611 -22.63 30.19 -5.01
CA GLN A 611 -23.84 29.40 -4.88
C GLN A 611 -24.45 29.20 -6.26
N GLY A 612 -24.83 27.97 -6.59
CA GLY A 612 -25.48 27.61 -7.84
C GLY A 612 -26.96 28.02 -7.88
N VAL A 613 -27.27 29.26 -7.51
CA VAL A 613 -28.62 29.83 -7.48
C VAL A 613 -28.66 31.22 -8.11
N SER A 614 -29.80 31.57 -8.71
CA SER A 614 -30.14 32.92 -9.15
C SER A 614 -31.13 33.54 -8.16
N PHE A 615 -31.03 34.85 -7.97
CA PHE A 615 -31.95 35.62 -7.12
C PHE A 615 -32.97 36.35 -7.98
N ASN A 616 -34.26 36.16 -7.66
CA ASN A 616 -35.37 36.86 -8.29
C ASN A 616 -35.86 38.02 -7.40
N SER A 617 -35.56 39.26 -7.81
CA SER A 617 -35.89 40.44 -7.00
C SER A 617 -37.39 40.72 -6.89
N ASN A 618 -38.22 40.17 -7.78
CA ASN A 618 -39.67 40.41 -7.76
C ASN A 618 -40.39 39.70 -6.61
N ASN A 619 -39.88 38.54 -6.19
CA ASN A 619 -40.49 37.72 -5.15
C ASN A 619 -39.50 37.31 -4.03
N GLY A 620 -38.25 37.76 -4.11
CA GLY A 620 -37.21 37.43 -3.15
C GLY A 620 -36.80 35.96 -3.12
N SER A 621 -37.12 35.18 -4.16
CA SER A 621 -36.83 33.74 -4.20
C SER A 621 -35.50 33.43 -4.86
N PHE A 622 -34.91 32.30 -4.45
CA PHE A 622 -33.72 31.72 -5.08
C PHE A 622 -34.11 30.53 -5.95
N THR A 623 -33.60 30.47 -7.17
CA THR A 623 -33.82 29.35 -8.09
C THR A 623 -32.49 28.67 -8.41
N ARG A 624 -32.43 27.34 -8.35
CA ARG A 624 -31.20 26.58 -8.65
C ARG A 624 -30.83 26.70 -10.13
N ASN A 625 -29.57 26.99 -10.41
CA ASN A 625 -29.07 27.19 -11.78
C ASN A 625 -28.32 25.95 -12.32
N ASN A 626 -27.94 25.03 -11.44
CA ASN A 626 -27.01 23.95 -11.69
C ASN A 626 -27.49 22.61 -11.11
N GLY A 627 -26.88 21.52 -11.55
CA GLY A 627 -27.09 20.18 -11.02
C GLY A 627 -28.46 19.56 -11.37
N PRO A 628 -28.80 18.42 -10.73
CA PRO A 628 -30.02 17.65 -11.03
C PRO A 628 -31.32 18.39 -10.68
N PHE A 629 -31.25 19.47 -9.90
CA PHE A 629 -32.40 20.25 -9.44
C PHE A 629 -32.51 21.62 -10.13
N LYS A 630 -31.81 21.84 -11.25
CA LYS A 630 -31.87 23.10 -12.00
C LYS A 630 -33.31 23.52 -12.30
N GLY A 631 -33.63 24.79 -12.06
CA GLY A 631 -34.95 25.39 -12.26
C GLY A 631 -35.91 25.29 -11.07
N THR A 632 -35.55 24.59 -9.99
CA THR A 632 -36.38 24.49 -8.78
C THR A 632 -36.03 25.56 -7.74
N ILE A 633 -36.96 25.86 -6.82
CA ILE A 633 -36.75 26.84 -5.74
C ILE A 633 -35.76 26.29 -4.71
N SER A 634 -34.75 27.08 -4.34
CA SER A 634 -33.75 26.77 -3.31
C SER A 634 -34.13 27.41 -1.96
N PRO A 635 -34.21 26.64 -0.86
CA PRO A 635 -34.44 27.17 0.48
C PRO A 635 -33.14 27.64 1.12
N LEU A 636 -32.35 28.45 0.39
CA LEU A 636 -31.02 28.91 0.81
C LEU A 636 -31.00 29.36 2.29
N TYR A 637 -30.05 28.86 3.07
CA TYR A 637 -29.92 29.15 4.49
C TYR A 637 -28.96 30.33 4.71
N TYR A 638 -29.47 31.47 5.15
CA TYR A 638 -28.69 32.70 5.36
C TYR A 638 -29.30 33.58 6.46
N ASN A 639 -28.58 34.63 6.87
CA ASN A 639 -29.06 35.60 7.85
C ASN A 639 -30.01 36.63 7.19
N THR A 640 -31.29 36.63 7.60
CA THR A 640 -32.37 37.38 6.94
C THR A 640 -32.25 38.90 7.02
N THR A 641 -31.41 39.45 7.90
CA THR A 641 -31.24 40.90 8.07
C THR A 641 -30.45 41.59 6.96
N VAL A 642 -29.88 40.84 6.00
CA VAL A 642 -28.83 41.35 5.08
C VAL A 642 -29.28 41.44 3.61
N THR A 643 -30.55 41.16 3.29
CA THR A 643 -31.03 41.11 1.89
C THR A 643 -31.43 42.45 1.26
N SER A 644 -31.33 43.58 1.97
CA SER A 644 -31.86 44.87 1.47
C SER A 644 -31.20 45.37 0.19
N ASN A 645 -30.02 44.85 -0.17
CA ASN A 645 -29.20 45.32 -1.30
C ASN A 645 -29.02 44.28 -2.42
N MET A 646 -29.76 43.17 -2.42
CA MET A 646 -29.64 42.15 -3.48
C MET A 646 -30.35 42.60 -4.77
N THR A 647 -29.62 42.56 -5.89
CA THR A 647 -30.15 42.82 -7.23
C THR A 647 -30.41 41.52 -7.98
N GLN A 648 -31.28 41.55 -8.99
CA GLN A 648 -31.48 40.42 -9.90
C GLN A 648 -30.11 39.95 -10.44
N SER A 649 -29.69 38.73 -10.08
CA SER A 649 -28.39 38.18 -10.44
C SER A 649 -28.48 36.67 -10.65
N ASN A 650 -27.67 36.16 -11.57
CA ASN A 650 -27.52 34.74 -11.82
C ASN A 650 -26.44 34.09 -10.93
N ASN A 651 -25.60 34.90 -10.29
CA ASN A 651 -24.48 34.40 -9.49
C ASN A 651 -24.59 35.02 -8.10
N ILE A 652 -24.71 34.16 -7.08
CA ILE A 652 -24.83 34.57 -5.69
C ILE A 652 -23.58 34.13 -4.93
N ILE A 653 -23.05 35.03 -4.13
CA ILE A 653 -21.88 34.83 -3.29
C ILE A 653 -22.34 34.64 -1.85
N TYR A 654 -21.83 33.60 -1.18
CA TYR A 654 -22.13 33.27 0.21
C TYR A 654 -20.91 33.46 1.11
N ASN A 655 -21.07 34.23 2.18
CA ASN A 655 -20.07 34.35 3.23
C ASN A 655 -20.37 33.35 4.36
N ILE A 656 -19.50 32.36 4.54
CA ILE A 656 -19.68 31.30 5.54
C ILE A 656 -19.51 31.79 6.99
N PHE A 657 -18.81 32.91 7.22
CA PHE A 657 -18.53 33.39 8.56
C PHE A 657 -19.73 34.10 9.19
N ASP A 658 -20.40 34.97 8.44
CA ASP A 658 -21.53 35.78 8.93
C ASP A 658 -22.89 35.35 8.34
N ARG A 659 -22.89 34.36 7.42
CA ARG A 659 -24.07 33.85 6.71
C ARG A 659 -24.75 34.90 5.84
N THR A 660 -23.97 35.80 5.25
CA THR A 660 -24.49 36.86 4.36
C THR A 660 -24.40 36.49 2.89
N LEU A 661 -25.28 37.11 2.10
CA LEU A 661 -25.35 36.96 0.66
C LEU A 661 -24.96 38.26 -0.04
N SER A 662 -24.29 38.14 -1.18
CA SER A 662 -24.00 39.27 -2.06
C SER A 662 -24.21 38.89 -3.52
N SER A 663 -24.74 39.84 -4.31
CA SER A 663 -24.68 39.81 -5.77
C SER A 663 -23.56 40.70 -6.34
N ASN A 664 -22.91 41.50 -5.48
CA ASN A 664 -21.80 42.36 -5.86
C ASN A 664 -20.50 41.55 -5.89
N ILE A 665 -19.88 41.50 -7.07
CA ILE A 665 -18.62 40.83 -7.35
C ILE A 665 -17.51 41.87 -7.16
N GLU A 666 -16.77 41.81 -6.06
CA GLU A 666 -15.66 42.74 -5.78
C GLU A 666 -14.33 42.20 -6.31
N ASN A 667 -13.93 41.00 -5.85
CA ASN A 667 -12.68 40.37 -6.25
C ASN A 667 -12.86 38.85 -6.43
N VAL A 668 -12.94 38.43 -7.69
CA VAL A 668 -13.22 37.04 -8.07
C VAL A 668 -12.15 36.04 -7.66
N ASN A 669 -10.95 36.52 -7.39
CA ASN A 669 -9.81 35.71 -6.96
C ASN A 669 -10.07 34.96 -5.65
N TYR A 670 -11.02 35.43 -4.84
CA TYR A 670 -11.38 34.82 -3.56
C TYR A 670 -12.75 34.12 -3.58
N TYR A 671 -13.34 33.92 -4.77
CA TYR A 671 -14.65 33.27 -4.91
C TYR A 671 -14.50 31.86 -5.43
N THR A 672 -14.91 30.89 -4.62
CA THR A 672 -14.70 29.47 -4.86
C THR A 672 -16.02 28.71 -5.00
N PRO A 673 -16.14 27.70 -5.89
CA PRO A 673 -17.39 26.96 -6.03
C PRO A 673 -17.68 26.10 -4.81
N LEU A 674 -18.95 26.06 -4.38
CA LEU A 674 -19.44 25.03 -3.48
C LEU A 674 -19.67 23.73 -4.26
N ILE A 675 -18.59 23.01 -4.55
CA ILE A 675 -18.64 21.81 -5.40
C ILE A 675 -19.43 20.70 -4.70
N THR A 676 -20.47 20.21 -5.35
CA THR A 676 -21.36 19.16 -4.83
C THR A 676 -21.42 17.99 -5.80
N PHE A 677 -21.42 16.78 -5.24
CA PHE A 677 -21.61 15.54 -5.98
C PHE A 677 -23.00 14.97 -5.72
N TYR A 678 -23.52 14.25 -6.72
CA TYR A 678 -24.82 13.60 -6.65
C TYR A 678 -24.73 12.18 -7.19
N THR A 679 -25.24 11.21 -6.44
CA THR A 679 -25.51 9.86 -6.93
C THR A 679 -26.99 9.75 -7.29
N SER A 680 -27.28 9.24 -8.49
CA SER A 680 -28.65 9.08 -8.97
C SER A 680 -29.30 7.79 -8.47
N ASP A 681 -28.51 6.73 -8.34
CA ASP A 681 -29.02 5.37 -8.18
C ASP A 681 -28.40 4.70 -6.97
N ALA A 682 -29.25 4.04 -6.18
CA ALA A 682 -28.78 3.22 -5.07
C ALA A 682 -28.08 1.96 -5.58
N PRO A 683 -27.07 1.44 -4.84
CA PRO A 683 -26.42 0.19 -5.19
C PRO A 683 -27.45 -0.93 -5.24
N ILE A 684 -27.40 -1.81 -6.23
CA ILE A 684 -28.31 -2.94 -6.37
C ILE A 684 -27.55 -4.20 -5.98
N ILE A 685 -28.10 -5.02 -5.09
CA ILE A 685 -27.52 -6.31 -4.70
C ILE A 685 -28.29 -7.41 -5.43
N ASP A 686 -27.71 -7.99 -6.47
CA ASP A 686 -28.31 -9.09 -7.23
C ASP A 686 -28.12 -10.42 -6.50
N ASN A 687 -26.88 -10.75 -6.14
CA ASN A 687 -26.55 -11.99 -5.43
C ASN A 687 -25.29 -11.82 -4.57
N VAL A 688 -25.22 -12.55 -3.46
CA VAL A 688 -24.04 -12.63 -2.59
C VAL A 688 -23.71 -14.10 -2.38
N THR A 689 -22.44 -14.45 -2.59
CA THR A 689 -21.96 -15.84 -2.51
C THR A 689 -20.72 -15.92 -1.63
N ASN A 690 -20.35 -17.15 -1.24
CA ASN A 690 -19.16 -17.45 -0.45
C ASN A 690 -19.14 -16.85 0.97
N ILE A 691 -20.29 -16.57 1.60
CA ILE A 691 -20.35 -16.31 3.05
C ILE A 691 -20.24 -17.66 3.77
N ILE A 692 -19.25 -17.80 4.66
CA ILE A 692 -19.05 -19.02 5.45
C ILE A 692 -19.17 -18.65 6.94
N PRO A 693 -20.26 -19.05 7.62
CA PRO A 693 -20.47 -18.71 9.03
C PRO A 693 -19.32 -19.12 9.94
N GLY A 694 -18.80 -18.18 10.74
CA GLY A 694 -17.75 -18.44 11.72
C GLY A 694 -16.33 -18.61 11.15
N TYR A 695 -16.13 -18.38 9.85
CA TYR A 695 -14.82 -18.43 9.21
C TYR A 695 -14.51 -17.15 8.45
N ARG A 696 -13.22 -16.90 8.23
CA ARG A 696 -12.75 -15.89 7.29
C ARG A 696 -13.10 -16.32 5.87
N SER A 697 -13.93 -15.54 5.19
CA SER A 697 -14.45 -15.88 3.86
C SER A 697 -14.27 -14.74 2.87
N LEU A 698 -13.86 -15.07 1.64
CA LEU A 698 -13.82 -14.12 0.53
C LEU A 698 -15.21 -14.03 -0.11
N VAL A 699 -16.00 -13.08 0.36
CA VAL A 699 -17.38 -12.88 -0.08
C VAL A 699 -17.39 -12.26 -1.47
N THR A 700 -18.20 -12.80 -2.37
CA THR A 700 -18.40 -12.24 -3.72
C THR A 700 -19.79 -11.64 -3.82
N ILE A 701 -19.87 -10.37 -4.18
CA ILE A 701 -21.12 -9.61 -4.30
C ILE A 701 -21.29 -9.22 -5.78
N ASN A 702 -22.45 -9.57 -6.33
CA ASN A 702 -22.89 -9.22 -7.68
C ASN A 702 -24.02 -8.21 -7.60
N GLY A 703 -24.04 -7.25 -8.51
CA GLY A 703 -24.98 -6.16 -8.50
C GLY A 703 -24.70 -5.07 -9.53
N ASN A 704 -25.25 -3.89 -9.29
CA ASN A 704 -25.07 -2.71 -10.15
C ASN A 704 -24.94 -1.45 -9.29
N HIS A 705 -24.49 -0.35 -9.92
CA HIS A 705 -24.36 0.98 -9.29
C HIS A 705 -23.43 1.00 -8.05
N PHE A 706 -22.32 0.27 -8.11
CA PHE A 706 -21.29 0.30 -7.06
C PHE A 706 -20.29 1.47 -7.20
N GLY A 707 -20.46 2.33 -8.21
CA GLY A 707 -19.46 3.31 -8.61
C GLY A 707 -18.34 2.70 -9.45
N GLN A 708 -17.29 3.47 -9.71
CA GLN A 708 -16.08 3.03 -10.44
C GLN A 708 -14.85 2.91 -9.53
N ASP A 709 -14.92 3.50 -8.34
CA ASP A 709 -13.85 3.46 -7.33
C ASP A 709 -14.29 2.63 -6.12
N GLN A 710 -13.65 1.48 -5.95
CA GLN A 710 -13.94 0.51 -4.89
C GLN A 710 -13.73 1.08 -3.49
N SER A 711 -12.92 2.13 -3.32
CA SER A 711 -12.68 2.75 -2.02
C SER A 711 -13.95 3.32 -1.40
N TYR A 712 -14.93 3.73 -2.22
CA TYR A 712 -16.22 4.24 -1.78
C TYR A 712 -17.26 3.17 -1.43
N VAL A 713 -16.98 1.90 -1.70
CA VAL A 713 -17.90 0.78 -1.44
C VAL A 713 -17.72 0.31 0.01
N LEU A 714 -18.61 0.75 0.89
CA LEU A 714 -18.63 0.32 2.29
C LEU A 714 -19.58 -0.86 2.45
N VAL A 715 -19.05 -2.00 2.89
CA VAL A 715 -19.82 -3.25 2.99
C VAL A 715 -19.82 -3.72 4.42
N SER A 716 -21.01 -3.87 5.00
CA SER A 716 -21.18 -4.53 6.29
C SER A 716 -22.11 -5.73 6.18
N ILE A 717 -21.70 -6.85 6.76
CA ILE A 717 -22.45 -8.10 6.78
C ILE A 717 -22.76 -8.41 8.24
N ASN A 718 -24.05 -8.37 8.62
CA ASN A 718 -24.49 -8.46 10.02
C ASN A 718 -23.79 -7.48 10.97
N GLY A 719 -23.50 -6.27 10.48
CA GLY A 719 -22.79 -5.23 11.24
C GLY A 719 -21.27 -5.33 11.23
N SER A 720 -20.70 -6.47 10.81
CA SER A 720 -19.25 -6.64 10.63
C SER A 720 -18.80 -6.05 9.30
N GLN A 721 -17.77 -5.21 9.31
CA GLN A 721 -17.22 -4.60 8.10
C GLN A 721 -16.43 -5.62 7.27
N CYS A 722 -16.73 -5.68 5.98
CA CYS A 722 -15.99 -6.46 5.01
C CYS A 722 -14.75 -5.69 4.57
N LYS A 723 -13.58 -6.32 4.60
CA LYS A 723 -12.28 -5.70 4.32
C LYS A 723 -11.97 -5.68 2.84
N SER A 724 -11.30 -4.61 2.40
CA SER A 724 -10.68 -4.48 1.08
C SER A 724 -11.59 -4.90 -0.08
N PRO A 725 -12.70 -4.19 -0.32
CA PRO A 725 -13.52 -4.42 -1.51
C PRO A 725 -12.67 -4.29 -2.78
N GLN A 726 -12.74 -5.27 -3.67
CA GLN A 726 -12.01 -5.31 -4.93
C GLN A 726 -12.91 -5.67 -6.11
N PHE A 727 -13.03 -4.77 -7.09
CA PHE A 727 -13.82 -5.04 -8.29
C PHE A 727 -13.26 -6.21 -9.11
N ILE A 728 -14.14 -7.03 -9.67
CA ILE A 728 -13.81 -8.11 -10.58
C ILE A 728 -14.22 -7.70 -12.00
N GLY A 729 -13.24 -7.65 -12.90
CA GLY A 729 -13.44 -7.18 -14.27
C GLY A 729 -13.67 -5.68 -14.38
N SER A 730 -13.91 -5.19 -15.61
CA SER A 730 -14.08 -3.77 -15.93
C SER A 730 -15.52 -3.25 -15.80
N GLY A 731 -16.49 -4.13 -15.53
CA GLY A 731 -17.91 -3.78 -15.51
C GLY A 731 -18.41 -3.12 -14.22
N PHE A 732 -17.62 -3.14 -13.14
CA PHE A 732 -18.00 -2.64 -11.80
C PHE A 732 -19.31 -3.23 -11.24
N ARG A 733 -19.72 -4.41 -11.74
CA ARG A 733 -20.94 -5.14 -11.34
C ARG A 733 -20.68 -6.24 -10.32
N GLN A 734 -19.41 -6.55 -10.08
CA GLN A 734 -19.00 -7.61 -9.19
C GLN A 734 -17.78 -7.14 -8.42
N PHE A 735 -17.76 -7.42 -7.12
CA PHE A 735 -16.56 -7.23 -6.32
C PHE A 735 -16.44 -8.35 -5.28
N THR A 736 -15.22 -8.57 -4.80
CA THR A 736 -14.97 -9.40 -3.62
C THR A 736 -14.65 -8.52 -2.42
N CYS A 737 -14.93 -9.03 -1.23
CA CYS A 737 -14.44 -8.44 0.01
C CYS A 737 -14.19 -9.54 1.03
N LEU A 738 -13.30 -9.29 1.98
CA LEU A 738 -12.91 -10.27 2.98
C LEU A 738 -13.71 -10.07 4.27
N LEU A 739 -14.53 -11.05 4.62
CA LEU A 739 -15.31 -11.06 5.86
C LEU A 739 -14.56 -11.87 6.93
N ASP A 740 -14.16 -11.22 8.02
CA ASP A 740 -13.62 -11.88 9.21
C ASP A 740 -14.78 -12.12 10.22
N ASP A 741 -15.64 -13.11 9.95
CA ASP A 741 -16.75 -13.43 10.84
C ASP A 741 -16.27 -14.27 12.03
N SER A 742 -15.84 -13.60 13.11
CA SER A 742 -15.50 -14.24 14.39
C SER A 742 -16.70 -14.48 15.30
N THR A 743 -17.92 -14.10 14.87
CA THR A 743 -19.10 -14.24 15.73
C THR A 743 -19.56 -15.69 15.76
N SER A 744 -19.18 -16.38 16.84
CA SER A 744 -19.32 -17.81 17.11
C SER A 744 -20.76 -18.32 17.32
N GLY A 745 -21.77 -17.66 16.74
CA GLY A 745 -23.18 -17.93 17.01
C GLY A 745 -24.08 -18.16 15.80
N SER A 746 -23.62 -17.91 14.56
CA SER A 746 -24.50 -17.96 13.40
C SER A 746 -24.73 -19.41 12.93
N ARG A 747 -25.98 -19.90 13.07
CA ARG A 747 -26.39 -21.24 12.64
C ARG A 747 -26.50 -21.30 11.12
N ILE A 748 -26.26 -22.47 10.54
CA ILE A 748 -26.55 -22.77 9.13
C ILE A 748 -28.04 -22.48 8.86
N GLY A 749 -28.33 -21.68 7.83
CA GLY A 749 -29.68 -21.16 7.55
C GLY A 749 -30.01 -19.81 8.19
N ALA A 750 -29.04 -19.11 8.79
CA ALA A 750 -29.20 -17.73 9.22
C ALA A 750 -29.29 -16.78 8.03
N ASP A 751 -30.19 -15.80 8.13
CA ASP A 751 -30.24 -14.69 7.20
C ASP A 751 -29.11 -13.70 7.54
N TYR A 752 -28.32 -13.35 6.53
CA TYR A 752 -27.29 -12.34 6.63
C TYR A 752 -27.81 -11.03 6.05
N ASN A 753 -27.85 -9.98 6.87
CA ASN A 753 -28.12 -8.63 6.38
C ASN A 753 -26.84 -8.07 5.75
N VAL A 754 -26.80 -8.03 4.42
CA VAL A 754 -25.71 -7.41 3.67
C VAL A 754 -26.11 -5.98 3.34
N THR A 755 -25.42 -5.03 3.95
CA THR A 755 -25.59 -3.60 3.71
C THR A 755 -24.41 -3.07 2.91
N ILE A 756 -24.71 -2.44 1.78
CA ILE A 756 -23.75 -1.74 0.94
C ILE A 756 -24.11 -0.26 0.97
N ARG A 757 -23.12 0.57 1.28
CA ARG A 757 -23.19 2.02 1.15
C ARG A 757 -22.21 2.47 0.06
N VAL A 758 -22.71 3.23 -0.90
CA VAL A 758 -21.91 3.93 -1.91
C VAL A 758 -22.34 5.38 -1.87
N ALA A 759 -21.44 6.23 -1.36
CA ALA A 759 -21.77 7.60 -1.01
C ALA A 759 -23.02 7.73 -0.11
N GLU A 760 -23.99 8.56 -0.49
CA GLU A 760 -25.23 8.75 0.25
C GLU A 760 -26.19 7.56 0.17
N MET A 761 -26.04 6.71 -0.85
CA MET A 761 -26.96 5.63 -1.11
C MET A 761 -26.62 4.40 -0.28
N VAL A 762 -27.65 3.80 0.32
CA VAL A 762 -27.53 2.60 1.13
C VAL A 762 -28.55 1.60 0.65
N THR A 763 -28.10 0.38 0.37
CA THR A 763 -28.97 -0.76 0.10
C THR A 763 -28.64 -1.87 1.06
N SER A 764 -29.69 -2.46 1.63
CA SER A 764 -29.57 -3.65 2.46
C SER A 764 -30.36 -4.78 1.82
N LYS A 765 -29.78 -5.98 1.78
CA LYS A 765 -30.45 -7.18 1.30
C LYS A 765 -30.25 -8.29 2.32
N MET A 766 -31.36 -8.89 2.74
CA MET A 766 -31.31 -10.16 3.47
C MET A 766 -30.90 -11.24 2.49
N VAL A 767 -29.72 -11.79 2.71
CA VAL A 767 -29.18 -12.93 1.97
C VAL A 767 -29.36 -14.13 2.87
N VAL A 768 -30.30 -14.99 2.51
CA VAL A 768 -30.38 -16.30 3.12
C VAL A 768 -29.13 -17.03 2.64
N VAL A 769 -28.19 -17.31 3.55
CA VAL A 769 -27.14 -18.32 3.30
C VAL A 769 -27.81 -19.68 3.44
N SER A 770 -28.78 -19.89 2.55
CA SER A 770 -29.29 -21.21 2.24
C SER A 770 -28.21 -21.79 1.36
N GLN A 771 -27.37 -22.65 1.93
CA GLN A 771 -26.79 -23.66 1.06
C GLN A 771 -28.00 -24.39 0.50
N PRO A 772 -28.26 -24.33 -0.83
CA PRO A 772 -29.35 -25.10 -1.40
C PRO A 772 -29.17 -26.51 -0.88
N SER A 773 -30.18 -27.08 -0.23
CA SER A 773 -30.05 -28.43 0.31
C SER A 773 -29.74 -29.31 -0.87
N LYS A 774 -28.47 -29.71 -1.01
CA LYS A 774 -28.04 -30.52 -2.13
C LYS A 774 -28.68 -31.88 -1.90
N GLU A 775 -29.52 -32.28 -2.85
CA GLU A 775 -30.05 -33.64 -2.83
C GLU A 775 -28.90 -34.59 -3.07
N CYS A 776 -28.74 -35.56 -2.17
CA CYS A 776 -27.80 -36.64 -2.42
C CYS A 776 -28.34 -37.55 -3.50
N LEU A 777 -27.46 -38.10 -4.32
CA LEU A 777 -27.83 -39.08 -5.33
C LEU A 777 -28.64 -40.23 -4.69
N HIS A 778 -29.82 -40.50 -5.26
CA HIS A 778 -30.79 -41.48 -4.76
C HIS A 778 -31.12 -41.40 -3.26
N ASN A 779 -30.97 -40.23 -2.64
CA ASN A 779 -31.11 -40.05 -1.18
C ASN A 779 -30.32 -41.09 -0.37
N CYS A 780 -29.07 -41.35 -0.77
CA CYS A 780 -28.21 -42.36 -0.17
C CYS A 780 -28.81 -43.77 -0.17
N SER A 781 -29.66 -44.07 -1.15
CA SER A 781 -30.29 -45.38 -1.40
C SER A 781 -30.95 -46.03 -0.17
N GLY A 782 -31.28 -45.24 0.86
CA GLY A 782 -31.82 -45.73 2.13
C GLY A 782 -30.80 -46.39 3.07
N HIS A 783 -29.50 -46.32 2.76
CA HIS A 783 -28.41 -46.98 3.49
C HIS A 783 -27.34 -46.00 3.99
N GLY A 784 -27.76 -44.77 4.29
CA GLY A 784 -26.90 -43.74 4.83
C GLY A 784 -27.65 -42.45 5.13
N VAL A 785 -26.89 -41.48 5.65
CA VAL A 785 -27.38 -40.14 5.99
C VAL A 785 -26.88 -39.15 4.94
N CYS A 786 -27.81 -38.50 4.26
CA CYS A 786 -27.49 -37.44 3.31
C CYS A 786 -27.03 -36.17 4.04
N ASN A 787 -25.79 -35.75 3.81
CA ASN A 787 -25.32 -34.44 4.19
C ASN A 787 -25.82 -33.40 3.17
N ARG A 788 -26.97 -32.80 3.48
CA ARG A 788 -27.64 -31.82 2.61
C ARG A 788 -26.86 -30.51 2.42
N ILE A 789 -25.82 -30.26 3.21
CA ILE A 789 -24.95 -29.08 3.04
C ILE A 789 -24.00 -29.28 1.85
N PHE A 790 -23.40 -30.46 1.75
CA PHE A 790 -22.39 -30.76 0.73
C PHE A 790 -22.92 -31.62 -0.41
N GLY A 791 -24.09 -32.23 -0.26
CA GLY A 791 -24.70 -33.15 -1.23
C GLY A 791 -24.04 -34.52 -1.25
N SER A 792 -23.43 -34.92 -0.13
CA SER A 792 -22.68 -36.16 -0.01
C SER A 792 -23.30 -37.12 0.99
N CYS A 793 -23.22 -38.42 0.72
CA CYS A 793 -23.73 -39.45 1.61
C CYS A 793 -22.68 -39.87 2.63
N LYS A 794 -23.13 -40.07 3.87
CA LYS A 794 -22.41 -40.83 4.90
C LYS A 794 -23.09 -42.19 5.02
N CYS A 795 -22.42 -43.25 4.57
CA CYS A 795 -23.03 -44.55 4.44
C CYS A 795 -22.90 -45.37 5.73
N ASP A 796 -23.92 -46.18 5.98
CA ASP A 796 -23.95 -47.10 7.12
C ASP A 796 -22.86 -48.18 6.96
N VAL A 797 -22.48 -48.80 8.08
CA VAL A 797 -21.46 -49.87 8.08
C VAL A 797 -21.92 -51.03 7.17
N GLY A 798 -21.04 -51.48 6.28
CA GLY A 798 -21.33 -52.53 5.29
C GLY A 798 -21.81 -51.99 3.94
N TYR A 799 -22.03 -50.68 3.82
CA TYR A 799 -22.29 -50.01 2.55
C TYR A 799 -21.09 -49.15 2.14
N GLU A 800 -20.89 -49.07 0.84
CA GLU A 800 -19.82 -48.33 0.21
C GLU A 800 -20.00 -46.83 0.44
N SER A 801 -18.94 -46.15 0.88
CA SER A 801 -19.04 -44.82 1.48
C SER A 801 -19.05 -43.63 0.51
N TYR A 802 -19.10 -43.83 -0.82
CA TYR A 802 -18.69 -42.76 -1.75
C TYR A 802 -19.80 -41.99 -2.46
N LEU A 803 -20.85 -42.63 -2.99
CA LEU A 803 -21.81 -41.92 -3.86
C LEU A 803 -23.22 -41.83 -3.29
N ASP A 804 -23.90 -42.97 -3.19
CA ASP A 804 -25.31 -43.06 -2.82
C ASP A 804 -25.59 -44.26 -1.92
N CYS A 805 -24.57 -44.87 -1.32
CA CYS A 805 -24.69 -46.06 -0.45
C CYS A 805 -25.44 -47.24 -1.10
N SER A 806 -25.51 -47.31 -2.43
CA SER A 806 -26.23 -48.38 -3.15
C SER A 806 -25.46 -49.70 -3.17
N LEU A 807 -24.14 -49.65 -3.02
CA LEU A 807 -23.27 -50.83 -3.10
C LEU A 807 -23.00 -51.37 -1.70
N VAL A 808 -23.23 -52.66 -1.51
CA VAL A 808 -22.78 -53.41 -0.32
C VAL A 808 -21.27 -53.64 -0.49
N THR A 809 -20.48 -53.44 0.56
CA THR A 809 -19.02 -53.63 0.53
C THR A 809 -18.68 -55.00 -0.07
N PRO A 810 -18.06 -55.06 -1.26
CA PRO A 810 -17.66 -56.33 -1.85
C PRO A 810 -16.52 -56.94 -1.04
N ASP A 811 -16.48 -58.28 -0.96
CA ASP A 811 -15.44 -59.05 -0.26
C ASP A 811 -14.02 -58.89 -0.87
N GLN A 812 -13.87 -58.17 -1.98
CA GLN A 812 -12.61 -58.02 -2.72
C GLN A 812 -12.25 -56.55 -2.94
N LEU A 813 -11.16 -56.12 -2.30
CA LEU A 813 -10.65 -54.75 -2.29
C LEU A 813 -9.39 -54.61 -3.17
N TYR A 814 -9.25 -53.44 -3.81
CA TYR A 814 -8.00 -53.03 -4.45
C TYR A 814 -6.92 -52.75 -3.40
N ASN A 815 -5.65 -53.00 -3.73
CA ASN A 815 -4.51 -52.52 -2.97
C ASN A 815 -4.02 -51.18 -3.54
N THR A 816 -3.48 -50.32 -2.68
CA THR A 816 -2.98 -49.00 -3.07
C THR A 816 -1.46 -48.93 -3.02
N THR A 817 -0.82 -48.53 -4.11
CA THR A 817 0.63 -48.32 -4.19
C THR A 817 0.94 -46.89 -4.60
N VAL A 818 1.60 -46.13 -3.72
CA VAL A 818 2.03 -44.74 -3.99
C VAL A 818 3.46 -44.74 -4.53
N TRP A 819 3.65 -44.09 -5.67
CA TRP A 819 4.93 -43.97 -6.35
C TRP A 819 5.73 -42.76 -5.84
N ASN A 820 7.01 -42.69 -6.19
CA ASN A 820 7.95 -41.64 -5.76
C ASN A 820 7.65 -40.24 -6.31
N ASN A 821 6.76 -40.13 -7.30
CA ASN A 821 6.29 -38.87 -7.88
C ASN A 821 4.89 -38.46 -7.37
N GLY A 822 4.37 -39.14 -6.34
CA GLY A 822 3.04 -38.88 -5.79
C GLY A 822 1.87 -39.45 -6.62
N THR A 823 2.13 -40.05 -7.78
CA THR A 823 1.08 -40.82 -8.48
C THR A 823 0.74 -42.07 -7.68
N THR A 824 -0.50 -42.53 -7.78
CA THR A 824 -0.95 -43.71 -7.04
C THR A 824 -1.67 -44.68 -7.96
N THR A 825 -1.32 -45.96 -7.84
CA THR A 825 -1.99 -47.05 -8.55
C THR A 825 -2.86 -47.83 -7.56
N LEU A 826 -4.13 -48.02 -7.92
CA LEU A 826 -5.05 -48.93 -7.27
C LEU A 826 -5.07 -50.21 -8.11
N SER A 827 -4.50 -51.29 -7.57
CA SER A 827 -4.32 -52.56 -8.27
C SER A 827 -5.01 -53.75 -7.60
N THR A 828 -5.34 -54.77 -8.40
CA THR A 828 -5.93 -56.03 -7.93
C THR A 828 -5.29 -57.22 -8.63
N ASN A 829 -5.19 -58.34 -7.92
CA ASN A 829 -4.62 -59.59 -8.44
C ASN A 829 -5.70 -60.55 -9.00
N GLN A 830 -6.94 -60.09 -9.12
CA GLN A 830 -8.07 -60.92 -9.51
C GLN A 830 -8.16 -61.09 -11.03
N THR A 831 -8.31 -62.34 -11.48
CA THR A 831 -8.35 -62.73 -12.91
C THR A 831 -9.61 -63.51 -13.29
N ASN A 832 -10.61 -63.59 -12.40
CA ASN A 832 -11.86 -64.32 -12.64
C ASN A 832 -12.70 -63.66 -13.76
N ALA A 833 -13.53 -64.44 -14.44
CA ALA A 833 -14.27 -64.07 -15.65
C ALA A 833 -14.92 -62.66 -15.60
N GLY A 834 -14.59 -61.83 -16.60
CA GLY A 834 -14.90 -60.40 -16.68
C GLY A 834 -13.64 -59.54 -16.63
N ILE A 835 -13.58 -58.43 -17.36
CA ILE A 835 -12.41 -57.53 -17.34
C ILE A 835 -12.39 -56.76 -16.01
N VAL A 836 -11.32 -56.98 -15.24
CA VAL A 836 -10.94 -56.24 -14.04
C VAL A 836 -9.66 -55.47 -14.36
N VAL A 837 -9.67 -54.15 -14.18
CA VAL A 837 -8.59 -53.24 -14.60
C VAL A 837 -7.92 -52.59 -13.40
N ASN A 838 -6.66 -52.17 -13.55
CA ASN A 838 -6.01 -51.32 -12.55
C ASN A 838 -6.20 -49.84 -12.90
N PHE A 839 -6.30 -48.99 -11.88
CA PHE A 839 -6.42 -47.55 -12.06
C PHE A 839 -5.16 -46.83 -11.57
N THR A 840 -4.69 -45.85 -12.32
CA THR A 840 -3.63 -44.94 -11.89
C THR A 840 -4.17 -43.52 -11.85
N THR A 841 -3.95 -42.82 -10.74
CA THR A 841 -4.39 -41.43 -10.53
C THR A 841 -3.27 -40.55 -9.98
N GLY A 842 -3.28 -39.26 -10.32
CA GLY A 842 -2.33 -38.28 -9.82
C GLY A 842 -2.43 -36.96 -10.58
N ILE A 843 -1.68 -35.94 -10.13
CA ILE A 843 -1.53 -34.71 -10.90
C ILE A 843 -0.67 -35.01 -12.12
N GLN A 844 -1.10 -34.58 -13.30
CA GLN A 844 -0.32 -34.73 -14.53
C GLN A 844 0.15 -33.37 -15.07
N TYR A 845 -0.69 -32.36 -15.00
CA TYR A 845 -0.38 -31.02 -15.51
C TYR A 845 -0.82 -29.94 -14.54
N ILE A 846 -0.07 -28.84 -14.52
CA ILE A 846 -0.52 -27.55 -13.99
C ILE A 846 -0.38 -26.54 -15.11
N ARG A 847 -1.45 -25.81 -15.45
CA ARG A 847 -1.39 -24.75 -16.46
C ARG A 847 -2.07 -23.48 -16.00
N GLU A 848 -1.59 -22.34 -16.48
CA GLU A 848 -2.17 -21.02 -16.24
C GLU A 848 -2.89 -20.57 -17.51
N ILE A 849 -4.11 -20.08 -17.35
CA ILE A 849 -4.95 -19.55 -18.44
C ILE A 849 -5.33 -18.10 -18.17
N ASP A 850 -5.43 -17.30 -19.22
CA ASP A 850 -5.88 -15.90 -19.13
C ASP A 850 -7.41 -15.76 -19.18
N GLN A 851 -7.90 -14.51 -19.17
CA GLN A 851 -9.34 -14.21 -19.20
C GLN A 851 -10.03 -14.63 -20.51
N ASP A 852 -9.26 -14.83 -21.58
CA ASP A 852 -9.75 -15.27 -22.89
C ASP A 852 -9.65 -16.80 -23.05
N ASN A 853 -9.36 -17.53 -21.96
CA ASN A 853 -9.08 -18.97 -21.91
C ASN A 853 -7.86 -19.41 -22.74
N SER A 854 -6.94 -18.49 -23.05
CA SER A 854 -5.68 -18.82 -23.71
C SER A 854 -4.65 -19.31 -22.69
N ILE A 855 -3.89 -20.35 -23.07
CA ILE A 855 -2.90 -20.97 -22.20
C ILE A 855 -1.63 -20.12 -22.20
N THR A 856 -1.27 -19.58 -21.04
CA THR A 856 -0.07 -18.75 -20.87
C THR A 856 1.15 -19.57 -20.46
N LYS A 857 0.94 -20.63 -19.66
CA LYS A 857 2.02 -21.47 -19.10
C LYS A 857 1.50 -22.88 -18.83
N THR A 858 2.31 -23.90 -19.11
CA THR A 858 1.99 -25.31 -18.79
C THR A 858 3.21 -26.02 -18.22
N ILE A 859 3.01 -26.80 -17.16
CA ILE A 859 4.02 -27.62 -16.49
C ILE A 859 3.52 -29.06 -16.47
N SER A 860 4.28 -29.98 -17.09
CA SER A 860 4.09 -31.42 -16.91
C SER A 860 4.75 -31.88 -15.62
N MET A 861 4.11 -32.79 -14.89
CA MET A 861 4.73 -33.42 -13.71
C MET A 861 5.97 -34.25 -14.05
N ASP A 862 6.16 -34.64 -15.31
CA ASP A 862 7.38 -35.32 -15.79
C ASP A 862 8.63 -34.42 -15.71
N ASN A 863 8.43 -33.10 -15.71
CA ASN A 863 9.49 -32.10 -15.62
C ASN A 863 9.72 -31.60 -14.17
N VAL A 864 9.03 -32.19 -13.20
CA VAL A 864 9.14 -31.84 -11.77
C VAL A 864 10.11 -32.81 -11.10
N THR A 865 11.06 -32.27 -10.33
CA THR A 865 11.95 -33.07 -9.50
C THR A 865 11.32 -33.31 -8.15
N TRP A 866 11.10 -34.58 -7.81
CA TRP A 866 10.43 -34.99 -6.57
C TRP A 866 11.42 -35.41 -5.50
N ILE A 867 11.22 -34.91 -4.29
CA ILE A 867 11.92 -35.33 -3.07
C ILE A 867 10.86 -35.87 -2.12
N GLN A 868 11.03 -37.11 -1.66
CA GLN A 868 10.19 -37.65 -0.60
C GLN A 868 10.63 -37.03 0.73
N GLY A 869 9.72 -36.36 1.43
CA GLY A 869 9.99 -35.76 2.73
C GLY A 869 10.34 -36.84 3.76
N ASN A 870 11.27 -36.54 4.67
CA ASN A 870 11.56 -37.42 5.80
C ASN A 870 10.27 -37.62 6.61
N LYS A 871 9.85 -38.88 6.79
CA LYS A 871 8.79 -39.22 7.74
C LYS A 871 9.25 -38.75 9.12
N ASN A 872 8.60 -37.71 9.66
CA ASN A 872 8.82 -37.35 11.06
C ASN A 872 8.30 -38.52 11.92
N GLU A 873 8.87 -38.72 13.12
CA GLU A 873 8.44 -39.79 14.05
C GLU A 873 6.94 -39.70 14.45
N THR A 874 6.26 -38.61 14.08
CA THR A 874 4.82 -38.36 14.28
C THR A 874 3.94 -38.62 13.05
N SER A 875 4.49 -38.98 11.89
CA SER A 875 3.71 -39.27 10.69
C SER A 875 2.87 -40.55 10.89
N THR A 876 1.57 -40.45 10.61
CA THR A 876 0.65 -41.58 10.74
C THR A 876 1.00 -42.70 9.76
N VAL A 877 0.80 -43.95 10.16
CA VAL A 877 0.97 -45.12 9.27
C VAL A 877 0.16 -44.93 8.00
N GLY A 878 0.79 -45.04 6.83
CA GLY A 878 0.15 -44.82 5.52
C GLY A 878 0.29 -43.41 4.94
N GLU A 879 0.95 -42.47 5.62
CA GLU A 879 1.21 -41.12 5.09
C GLU A 879 2.54 -41.06 4.30
N SER A 880 2.51 -40.43 3.14
CA SER A 880 3.67 -40.10 2.31
C SER A 880 3.62 -38.64 1.88
N ILE A 881 4.74 -37.91 2.02
CA ILE A 881 4.85 -36.50 1.64
C ILE A 881 5.88 -36.36 0.53
N PHE A 882 5.50 -35.71 -0.56
CA PHE A 882 6.34 -35.46 -1.72
C PHE A 882 6.46 -33.94 -1.92
N ILE A 883 7.69 -33.47 -2.07
CA ILE A 883 8.00 -32.08 -2.36
C ILE A 883 8.56 -32.03 -3.77
N GLY A 884 7.77 -31.48 -4.69
CA GLY A 884 8.14 -31.24 -6.07
C GLY A 884 8.71 -29.83 -6.24
N THR A 885 9.85 -29.72 -6.92
CA THR A 885 10.43 -28.43 -7.35
C THR A 885 10.50 -28.37 -8.86
N ILE A 886 10.29 -27.17 -9.42
CA ILE A 886 10.27 -26.94 -10.86
C ILE A 886 11.63 -26.36 -11.27
N TYR A 887 12.32 -27.01 -12.21
CA TYR A 887 13.71 -26.68 -12.57
C TYR A 887 13.92 -25.20 -12.98
N HIS A 888 12.98 -24.62 -13.72
CA HIS A 888 13.04 -23.21 -14.15
C HIS A 888 12.34 -22.23 -13.19
N ASN A 889 11.82 -22.71 -12.07
CA ASN A 889 11.17 -21.89 -11.06
C ASN A 889 11.30 -22.53 -9.68
N PRO A 890 12.47 -22.39 -9.02
CA PRO A 890 12.75 -23.04 -7.75
C PRO A 890 11.93 -22.45 -6.58
N HIS A 891 11.26 -21.31 -6.77
CA HIS A 891 10.44 -20.68 -5.74
C HIS A 891 9.08 -21.36 -5.62
N THR A 892 8.50 -21.81 -6.74
CA THR A 892 7.26 -22.57 -6.71
C THR A 892 7.51 -23.99 -6.20
N GLN A 893 6.78 -24.38 -5.15
CA GLN A 893 6.87 -25.71 -4.57
C GLN A 893 5.53 -26.44 -4.61
N LEU A 894 5.58 -27.73 -4.91
CA LEU A 894 4.43 -28.64 -4.89
C LEU A 894 4.55 -29.57 -3.70
N HIS A 895 3.74 -29.36 -2.67
CA HIS A 895 3.69 -30.22 -1.49
C HIS A 895 2.50 -31.16 -1.64
N ILE A 896 2.77 -32.39 -2.04
CA ILE A 896 1.76 -33.43 -2.24
C ILE A 896 1.84 -34.39 -1.09
N ARG A 897 0.82 -34.37 -0.24
CA ARG A 897 0.65 -35.34 0.83
C ARG A 897 -0.37 -36.39 0.38
N VAL A 898 0.00 -37.66 0.49
CA VAL A 898 -0.82 -38.79 0.10
C VAL A 898 -1.03 -39.68 1.32
N ASN A 899 -2.27 -39.81 1.77
CA ASN A 899 -2.65 -40.65 2.89
C ASN A 899 -3.37 -41.89 2.38
N GLN A 900 -2.82 -43.06 2.68
CA GLN A 900 -3.44 -44.35 2.42
C GLN A 900 -4.25 -44.77 3.65
N TYR A 901 -5.52 -45.12 3.45
CA TYR A 901 -6.40 -45.59 4.51
C TYR A 901 -6.62 -47.08 4.33
N ILE A 902 -6.13 -47.89 5.26
CA ILE A 902 -6.33 -49.35 5.24
C ILE A 902 -7.77 -49.68 5.63
N ASP A 903 -8.29 -48.99 6.64
CA ASP A 903 -9.65 -49.14 7.15
C ASP A 903 -10.52 -47.93 6.79
N THR A 904 -11.85 -48.10 6.86
CA THR A 904 -12.81 -47.00 6.71
C THR A 904 -12.51 -45.92 7.75
N ASN A 905 -12.42 -44.66 7.31
CA ASN A 905 -12.20 -43.53 8.19
C ASN A 905 -13.09 -42.34 7.79
N THR A 906 -13.30 -41.39 8.69
CA THR A 906 -13.92 -40.10 8.37
C THR A 906 -12.89 -39.01 8.57
N ILE A 907 -12.54 -38.35 7.47
CA ILE A 907 -11.63 -37.21 7.46
C ILE A 907 -12.47 -35.93 7.46
N SER A 908 -12.03 -34.90 8.18
CA SER A 908 -12.65 -33.58 8.11
C SER A 908 -11.73 -32.64 7.36
N PHE A 909 -12.26 -31.95 6.35
CA PHE A 909 -11.57 -30.85 5.65
C PHE A 909 -12.47 -29.62 5.63
N LEU A 910 -12.06 -28.53 6.26
CA LEU A 910 -12.82 -27.27 6.31
C LEU A 910 -14.28 -27.41 6.80
N GLY A 911 -14.50 -28.31 7.77
CA GLY A 911 -15.81 -28.62 8.33
C GLY A 911 -16.66 -29.56 7.46
N GLU A 912 -16.13 -30.06 6.35
CA GLU A 912 -16.72 -31.12 5.54
C GLU A 912 -16.17 -32.49 5.98
N ASP A 913 -17.05 -33.31 6.54
CA ASP A 913 -16.75 -34.72 6.85
C ASP A 913 -16.84 -35.56 5.58
N ILE A 914 -15.73 -36.16 5.19
CA ILE A 914 -15.61 -37.04 4.04
C ILE A 914 -15.30 -38.45 4.57
N GLN A 915 -16.22 -39.38 4.38
CA GLN A 915 -15.99 -40.80 4.69
C GLN A 915 -15.17 -41.43 3.56
N VAL A 916 -14.04 -42.04 3.91
CA VAL A 916 -13.14 -42.75 3.00
C VAL A 916 -13.21 -44.25 3.28
N SER A 917 -13.24 -45.06 2.22
CA SER A 917 -13.37 -46.52 2.32
C SER A 917 -12.02 -47.19 2.59
N PRO A 918 -12.00 -48.48 2.99
CA PRO A 918 -10.77 -49.26 3.08
C PRO A 918 -9.99 -49.23 1.76
N ASN A 919 -8.67 -49.25 1.86
CA ASN A 919 -7.72 -49.14 0.74
C ASN A 919 -8.00 -47.97 -0.21
N SER A 920 -8.33 -46.81 0.36
CA SER A 920 -8.50 -45.56 -0.38
C SER A 920 -7.31 -44.63 -0.20
N ILE A 921 -7.21 -43.63 -1.09
CA ILE A 921 -6.15 -42.64 -1.09
C ILE A 921 -6.75 -41.25 -0.99
N LYS A 922 -6.17 -40.43 -0.11
CA LYS A 922 -6.46 -39.02 -0.02
C LYS A 922 -5.24 -38.21 -0.43
N TYR A 923 -5.44 -37.21 -1.29
CA TYR A 923 -4.45 -36.22 -1.63
C TYR A 923 -4.71 -34.93 -0.86
N THR A 924 -3.65 -34.34 -0.33
CA THR A 924 -3.62 -32.92 0.06
C THR A 924 -2.56 -32.26 -0.82
N VAL A 925 -3.02 -31.47 -1.77
CA VAL A 925 -2.18 -30.79 -2.77
C VAL A 925 -1.99 -29.35 -2.32
N LYS A 926 -0.79 -28.98 -1.91
CA LYS A 926 -0.45 -27.60 -1.57
C LYS A 926 0.55 -27.02 -2.58
N ILE A 927 0.15 -25.96 -3.26
CA ILE A 927 1.01 -25.22 -4.20
C ILE A 927 1.43 -23.94 -3.50
N ILE A 928 2.74 -23.67 -3.45
CA ILE A 928 3.32 -22.53 -2.71
C ILE A 928 4.07 -21.65 -3.71
N ASP A 929 3.95 -20.33 -3.55
CA ASP A 929 4.66 -19.29 -4.30
C ASP A 929 4.59 -19.51 -5.82
N TRP A 930 3.37 -19.71 -6.34
CA TRP A 930 3.14 -19.76 -7.79
C TRP A 930 3.47 -18.40 -8.43
N VAL A 931 4.40 -18.41 -9.40
CA VAL A 931 4.76 -17.21 -10.15
C VAL A 931 3.79 -17.02 -11.31
N TRP A 932 2.81 -16.13 -11.09
CA TRP A 932 1.77 -15.74 -12.05
C TRP A 932 2.33 -14.93 -13.21
N SER A 933 1.83 -15.22 -14.41
CA SER A 933 2.10 -14.40 -15.60
C SER A 933 1.29 -13.10 -15.57
N SER A 934 0.11 -13.13 -14.93
CA SER A 934 -0.76 -11.98 -14.74
C SER A 934 -1.64 -12.15 -13.49
N PRO A 935 -1.95 -11.07 -12.75
CA PRO A 935 -2.75 -11.13 -11.53
C PRO A 935 -4.22 -11.51 -11.77
N ILE A 936 -4.68 -11.56 -13.02
CA ILE A 936 -6.06 -11.88 -13.40
C ILE A 936 -6.22 -13.28 -14.00
N ASN A 937 -5.15 -14.06 -14.06
CA ASN A 937 -5.17 -15.39 -14.64
C ASN A 937 -5.76 -16.43 -13.67
N THR A 938 -6.15 -17.58 -14.22
CA THR A 938 -6.63 -18.74 -13.45
C THR A 938 -5.64 -19.89 -13.58
N LEU A 939 -5.32 -20.54 -12.46
CA LEU A 939 -4.48 -21.74 -12.43
C LEU A 939 -5.36 -22.99 -12.52
N GLN A 940 -5.02 -23.90 -13.43
CA GLN A 940 -5.67 -25.18 -13.62
C GLN A 940 -4.74 -26.32 -13.16
N VAL A 941 -5.14 -27.02 -12.10
CA VAL A 941 -4.47 -28.26 -11.66
C VAL A 941 -5.23 -29.44 -12.20
N ILE A 942 -4.57 -30.24 -13.03
CA ILE A 942 -5.19 -31.30 -13.83
C ILE A 942 -4.78 -32.66 -13.28
N PHE A 943 -5.75 -33.34 -12.68
CA PHE A 943 -5.63 -34.74 -12.25
C PHE A 943 -5.93 -35.66 -13.42
N HIS A 944 -5.07 -36.66 -13.62
CA HIS A 944 -5.25 -37.70 -14.62
C HIS A 944 -5.57 -39.02 -13.93
N SER A 945 -6.75 -39.56 -14.22
CA SER A 945 -7.15 -40.90 -13.82
C SER A 945 -7.23 -41.78 -15.08
N LYS A 946 -6.45 -42.86 -15.12
CA LYS A 946 -6.39 -43.79 -16.25
C LYS A 946 -6.58 -45.25 -15.84
N SER A 947 -7.23 -46.04 -16.71
CA SER A 947 -7.20 -47.50 -16.61
C SER A 947 -6.05 -48.10 -17.41
N ASP A 948 -5.58 -49.27 -17.02
CA ASP A 948 -4.56 -50.03 -17.77
C ASP A 948 -5.12 -50.78 -18.99
N SER A 949 -6.42 -51.07 -18.98
CA SER A 949 -7.12 -51.78 -20.05
C SER A 949 -8.56 -51.25 -20.23
N VAL A 950 -9.18 -51.51 -21.38
CA VAL A 950 -10.62 -51.31 -21.65
C VAL A 950 -11.18 -52.48 -22.46
N GLU A 951 -12.46 -52.79 -22.25
CA GLU A 951 -13.21 -53.70 -23.12
C GLU A 951 -13.91 -52.89 -24.22
N TYR A 952 -14.01 -53.46 -25.42
CA TYR A 952 -14.83 -52.92 -26.49
C TYR A 952 -16.05 -53.81 -26.67
N ASP A 953 -17.19 -53.20 -26.94
CA ASP A 953 -18.37 -53.94 -27.39
C ASP A 953 -18.16 -54.50 -28.80
N SER A 954 -19.11 -55.32 -29.26
CA SER A 954 -19.10 -55.89 -30.60
C SER A 954 -19.13 -54.84 -31.72
N CYS A 955 -19.38 -53.57 -31.41
CA CYS A 955 -19.41 -52.45 -32.34
C CYS A 955 -18.11 -51.62 -32.31
N GLY A 956 -17.13 -51.99 -31.48
CA GLY A 956 -15.88 -51.26 -31.31
C GLY A 956 -16.00 -50.00 -30.43
N VAL A 957 -17.09 -49.85 -29.67
CA VAL A 957 -17.26 -48.79 -28.68
C VAL A 957 -16.71 -49.27 -27.34
N MET A 958 -15.95 -48.43 -26.64
CA MET A 958 -15.43 -48.76 -25.32
C MET A 958 -16.59 -48.99 -24.33
N LYS A 959 -16.60 -50.15 -23.65
CA LYS A 959 -17.52 -50.46 -22.54
C LYS A 959 -17.09 -49.73 -21.27
N VAL A 960 -17.21 -48.41 -21.30
CA VAL A 960 -16.88 -47.53 -20.18
C VAL A 960 -18.09 -46.68 -19.85
N LYS A 961 -18.40 -46.57 -18.56
CA LYS A 961 -19.40 -45.63 -18.05
C LYS A 961 -18.67 -44.59 -17.20
N SER A 962 -18.84 -43.32 -17.53
CA SER A 962 -18.33 -42.21 -16.71
C SER A 962 -19.49 -41.35 -16.26
N GLU A 963 -19.58 -41.13 -14.96
CA GLU A 963 -20.60 -40.31 -14.30
C GLU A 963 -19.90 -39.20 -13.52
N VAL A 964 -20.51 -38.02 -13.51
CA VAL A 964 -20.06 -36.88 -12.70
C VAL A 964 -21.24 -36.34 -11.91
N SER A 965 -20.96 -35.71 -10.78
CA SER A 965 -22.01 -35.11 -9.96
C SER A 965 -22.82 -34.06 -10.74
N PRO A 966 -24.15 -34.02 -10.58
CA PRO A 966 -24.99 -33.01 -11.24
C PRO A 966 -24.75 -31.61 -10.64
N GLY A 967 -24.82 -30.58 -11.50
CA GLY A 967 -24.65 -29.16 -11.13
C GLY A 967 -23.43 -28.51 -11.78
N ASP A 968 -23.23 -27.22 -11.51
CA ASP A 968 -22.16 -26.40 -12.12
C ASP A 968 -20.75 -26.72 -11.56
N GLN A 969 -20.65 -27.46 -10.46
CA GLN A 969 -19.39 -27.88 -9.83
C GLN A 969 -19.36 -29.39 -9.67
N ILE A 970 -18.26 -30.00 -10.11
CA ILE A 970 -18.01 -31.42 -9.90
C ILE A 970 -17.50 -31.67 -8.47
N VAL A 971 -18.27 -32.41 -7.67
CA VAL A 971 -17.91 -32.81 -6.29
C VAL A 971 -17.56 -34.30 -6.19
N TRP A 972 -17.91 -35.09 -7.21
CA TRP A 972 -17.44 -36.46 -7.36
C TRP A 972 -17.42 -36.86 -8.84
N THR A 973 -16.56 -37.83 -9.17
CA THR A 973 -16.55 -38.53 -10.46
C THR A 973 -16.54 -40.04 -10.23
N ARG A 974 -17.14 -40.79 -11.15
CA ARG A 974 -17.17 -42.25 -11.13
C ARG A 974 -16.85 -42.77 -12.51
N VAL A 975 -15.87 -43.66 -12.60
CA VAL A 975 -15.49 -44.33 -13.85
C VAL A 975 -15.64 -45.84 -13.66
N GLN A 976 -16.45 -46.47 -14.50
CA GLN A 976 -16.60 -47.92 -14.55
C GLN A 976 -16.02 -48.46 -15.85
N VAL A 977 -15.09 -49.41 -15.74
CA VAL A 977 -14.50 -50.15 -16.85
C VAL A 977 -14.66 -51.64 -16.57
N GLY A 978 -15.50 -52.32 -17.36
CA GLY A 978 -15.89 -53.70 -17.07
C GLY A 978 -16.50 -53.82 -15.67
N ARG A 979 -15.85 -54.63 -14.81
CA ARG A 979 -16.25 -54.85 -13.41
C ARG A 979 -15.57 -53.93 -12.41
N SER A 980 -14.68 -53.06 -12.85
CA SER A 980 -13.88 -52.20 -12.01
C SER A 980 -14.43 -50.79 -11.98
N LEU A 981 -14.54 -50.22 -10.78
CA LEU A 981 -15.12 -48.91 -10.54
C LEU A 981 -14.13 -48.04 -9.76
N LEU A 982 -13.82 -46.85 -10.28
CA LEU A 982 -13.01 -45.83 -9.64
C LEU A 982 -13.92 -44.66 -9.24
N ASN A 983 -13.98 -44.34 -7.94
CA ASN A 983 -14.63 -43.10 -7.48
C ASN A 983 -13.57 -42.06 -7.11
N CYS A 984 -13.87 -40.81 -7.41
CA CYS A 984 -13.18 -39.64 -6.88
C CYS A 984 -14.20 -38.78 -6.14
N LYS A 985 -13.88 -38.34 -4.92
CA LYS A 985 -14.65 -37.36 -4.16
C LYS A 985 -13.78 -36.16 -3.86
N ILE A 986 -14.34 -34.98 -4.06
CA ILE A 986 -13.61 -33.72 -4.04
C ILE A 986 -14.23 -32.81 -2.99
N ALA A 987 -13.39 -32.26 -2.10
CA ALA A 987 -13.85 -31.27 -1.13
C ALA A 987 -14.51 -30.07 -1.82
N SER A 988 -15.66 -29.66 -1.31
CA SER A 988 -16.44 -28.56 -1.90
C SER A 988 -15.77 -27.19 -1.77
N ARG A 989 -14.71 -27.10 -0.96
CA ARG A 989 -13.96 -25.89 -0.62
C ARG A 989 -12.46 -26.11 -0.79
N MET A 990 -11.71 -25.01 -0.92
CA MET A 990 -10.26 -24.99 -0.90
C MET A 990 -9.75 -23.85 -0.01
N ILE A 991 -8.49 -23.92 0.41
CA ILE A 991 -7.83 -22.87 1.20
C ILE A 991 -6.90 -22.09 0.27
N ILE A 992 -7.01 -20.77 0.28
CA ILE A 992 -6.02 -19.87 -0.32
C ILE A 992 -5.35 -19.04 0.78
N ASP A 993 -4.07 -18.74 0.57
CA ASP A 993 -3.22 -17.91 1.43
C ASP A 993 -3.28 -18.31 2.93
N ASN A 994 -3.32 -19.62 3.17
CA ASN A 994 -3.35 -20.31 4.47
C ASN A 994 -4.59 -20.07 5.37
N ASN A 995 -5.44 -19.08 5.10
CA ASN A 995 -6.51 -18.70 6.03
C ASN A 995 -7.83 -18.31 5.36
N THR A 996 -7.87 -18.21 4.04
CA THR A 996 -9.05 -17.75 3.32
C THR A 996 -9.71 -18.94 2.64
N ILE A 997 -10.98 -19.19 2.96
CA ILE A 997 -11.72 -20.33 2.42
C ILE A 997 -12.57 -19.86 1.24
N ILE A 998 -12.46 -20.56 0.11
CA ILE A 998 -13.27 -20.34 -1.08
C ILE A 998 -13.89 -21.65 -1.57
N SER A 999 -14.93 -21.55 -2.40
CA SER A 999 -15.56 -22.73 -3.02
C SER A 999 -14.66 -23.33 -4.10
N SER A 1000 -14.56 -24.66 -4.15
CA SER A 1000 -13.83 -25.37 -5.21
C SER A 1000 -14.55 -25.22 -6.55
N ARG A 1001 -13.83 -25.01 -7.67
CA ARG A 1001 -14.43 -24.99 -9.02
C ARG A 1001 -13.79 -26.09 -9.87
N VAL A 1002 -14.51 -27.19 -10.04
CA VAL A 1002 -13.98 -28.38 -10.72
C VAL A 1002 -14.78 -28.70 -11.96
N THR A 1003 -14.08 -28.95 -13.06
CA THR A 1003 -14.62 -29.31 -14.37
C THR A 1003 -13.90 -30.54 -14.93
N ILE A 1004 -14.47 -31.19 -15.96
CA ILE A 1004 -13.74 -32.21 -16.75
C ILE A 1004 -13.07 -31.50 -17.92
N LEU A 1005 -11.83 -31.88 -18.24
CA LEU A 1005 -11.16 -31.35 -19.42
C LEU A 1005 -11.80 -31.92 -20.68
N PRO A 1006 -12.25 -31.09 -21.64
CA PRO A 1006 -12.81 -31.56 -22.90
C PRO A 1006 -11.80 -32.38 -23.73
N ASN A 1007 -12.30 -33.36 -24.48
CA ASN A 1007 -11.45 -34.24 -25.31
C ASN A 1007 -10.79 -33.51 -26.50
N ASP A 1008 -11.32 -32.36 -26.91
CA ASP A 1008 -10.78 -31.51 -27.96
C ASP A 1008 -9.66 -30.56 -27.47
N ASP A 1009 -9.36 -30.57 -26.17
CA ASP A 1009 -8.25 -29.79 -25.61
C ASP A 1009 -6.88 -30.33 -26.11
N THR A 1010 -5.95 -29.41 -26.37
CA THR A 1010 -4.60 -29.72 -26.83
C THR A 1010 -3.81 -30.63 -25.86
N LEU A 1011 -4.09 -30.56 -24.56
CA LEU A 1011 -3.48 -31.46 -23.57
C LEU A 1011 -4.04 -32.88 -23.62
N PHE A 1012 -5.28 -33.04 -24.07
CA PHE A 1012 -5.85 -34.36 -24.35
C PHE A 1012 -5.20 -34.97 -25.59
N SER A 1013 -4.93 -34.15 -26.61
CA SER A 1013 -4.33 -34.57 -27.89
C SER A 1013 -2.80 -34.79 -27.85
N SER A 1014 -2.09 -34.14 -26.93
CA SER A 1014 -0.62 -34.26 -26.77
C SER A 1014 -0.19 -35.47 -25.94
N GLN A 1015 -1.13 -36.11 -25.23
CA GLN A 1015 -0.94 -37.51 -24.87
C GLN A 1015 -1.01 -38.31 -26.16
N GLN A 1016 0.12 -38.89 -26.59
CA GLN A 1016 0.06 -40.15 -27.33
C GLN A 1016 -0.63 -41.15 -26.40
N ILE A 1017 -1.96 -41.13 -26.34
CA ILE A 1017 -2.74 -42.03 -25.52
C ILE A 1017 -2.43 -43.41 -26.09
N ASP A 1018 -1.66 -44.19 -25.34
CA ASP A 1018 -1.57 -45.62 -25.56
C ASP A 1018 -3.02 -46.11 -25.62
N ASN A 1019 -3.47 -46.60 -26.78
CA ASN A 1019 -4.86 -46.98 -27.07
C ASN A 1019 -5.37 -48.15 -26.18
N GLN A 1020 -4.66 -48.47 -25.11
CA GLN A 1020 -4.90 -49.61 -24.24
C GLN A 1020 -5.92 -49.30 -23.14
N GLY A 1021 -6.15 -48.04 -22.74
CA GLY A 1021 -6.98 -47.71 -21.56
C GLY A 1021 -7.90 -46.47 -21.70
N TYR A 1022 -8.76 -46.27 -20.70
CA TYR A 1022 -9.64 -45.10 -20.58
C TYR A 1022 -8.96 -43.98 -19.79
N ASN A 1023 -9.20 -42.72 -20.17
CA ASN A 1023 -8.59 -41.54 -19.54
C ASN A 1023 -9.66 -40.54 -19.12
N LEU A 1024 -9.56 -40.04 -17.88
CA LEU A 1024 -10.37 -38.94 -17.35
C LEU A 1024 -9.45 -37.86 -16.79
N LEU A 1025 -9.62 -36.63 -17.25
CA LEU A 1025 -8.86 -35.46 -16.78
C LEU A 1025 -9.79 -34.54 -15.96
N THR A 1026 -9.55 -34.47 -14.64
CA THR A 1026 -10.32 -33.63 -13.71
C THR A 1026 -9.54 -32.34 -13.44
N VAL A 1027 -10.17 -31.18 -13.65
CA VAL A 1027 -9.52 -29.87 -13.62
C VAL A 1027 -10.00 -29.06 -12.42
N PHE A 1028 -9.09 -28.69 -11.54
CA PHE A 1028 -9.33 -27.73 -10.47
C PHE A 1028 -8.99 -26.32 -10.98
N ASN A 1029 -10.00 -25.46 -11.09
CA ASN A 1029 -9.84 -24.07 -11.47
C ASN A 1029 -9.64 -23.21 -10.21
N ILE A 1030 -8.46 -22.60 -10.10
CA ILE A 1030 -7.98 -21.90 -8.90
C ILE A 1030 -7.75 -20.43 -9.27
N PRO A 1031 -8.38 -19.48 -8.55
CA PRO A 1031 -8.14 -18.05 -8.78
C PRO A 1031 -6.73 -17.63 -8.33
N GLN A 1032 -6.36 -16.38 -8.60
CA GLN A 1032 -5.09 -15.84 -8.15
C GLN A 1032 -4.95 -15.90 -6.61
N PHE A 1033 -3.77 -16.31 -6.14
CA PHE A 1033 -3.39 -16.35 -4.73
C PHE A 1033 -1.96 -15.83 -4.56
N SER A 1034 -1.62 -15.32 -3.37
CA SER A 1034 -0.34 -14.64 -3.13
C SER A 1034 0.76 -15.56 -2.58
N GLY A 1035 0.37 -16.52 -1.74
CA GLY A 1035 1.31 -17.39 -1.03
C GLY A 1035 1.06 -18.88 -1.26
N SER A 1036 -0.19 -19.36 -1.09
CA SER A 1036 -0.45 -20.79 -1.36
C SER A 1036 -1.90 -21.14 -1.62
N VAL A 1037 -2.14 -22.30 -2.22
CA VAL A 1037 -3.46 -22.95 -2.32
C VAL A 1037 -3.38 -24.39 -1.82
N GLU A 1038 -4.44 -24.88 -1.18
CA GLU A 1038 -4.58 -26.26 -0.72
C GLU A 1038 -5.87 -26.92 -1.23
N LEU A 1039 -5.73 -28.07 -1.90
CA LEU A 1039 -6.81 -28.87 -2.50
C LEU A 1039 -6.87 -30.27 -1.88
N ASP A 1040 -8.07 -30.86 -1.86
CA ASP A 1040 -8.31 -32.14 -1.17
C ASP A 1040 -9.21 -33.12 -1.98
N PRO A 1041 -8.67 -33.82 -2.99
CA PRO A 1041 -9.35 -34.95 -3.64
C PRO A 1041 -9.03 -36.30 -2.98
N SER A 1042 -10.01 -37.21 -3.01
CA SER A 1042 -9.91 -38.58 -2.48
C SER A 1042 -10.39 -39.60 -3.51
N PHE A 1043 -9.72 -40.75 -3.58
CA PHE A 1043 -9.97 -41.79 -4.58
C PHE A 1043 -10.12 -43.18 -3.93
N ASN A 1044 -11.05 -44.00 -4.43
CA ASN A 1044 -11.10 -45.43 -4.14
C ASN A 1044 -11.44 -46.24 -5.40
N ALA A 1045 -11.08 -47.52 -5.39
CA ALA A 1045 -11.43 -48.46 -6.45
C ALA A 1045 -12.05 -49.74 -5.88
N LEU A 1046 -13.00 -50.30 -6.63
CA LEU A 1046 -13.83 -51.44 -6.21
C LEU A 1046 -14.14 -52.36 -7.38
N ILE A 1047 -14.45 -53.62 -7.08
CA ILE A 1047 -14.89 -54.62 -8.05
C ILE A 1047 -16.37 -54.91 -7.81
N VAL A 1048 -17.20 -54.78 -8.85
CA VAL A 1048 -18.64 -55.07 -8.81
C VAL A 1048 -18.96 -56.48 -9.34
N GLY A 1049 -20.09 -57.04 -8.87
CA GLY A 1049 -20.58 -58.38 -9.26
C GLY A 1049 -21.13 -58.45 -10.68
N ASP A 1050 -21.33 -59.68 -11.19
CA ASP A 1050 -21.73 -59.95 -12.59
C ASP A 1050 -23.13 -59.42 -12.97
N ASP A 1051 -23.97 -59.08 -11.99
CA ASP A 1051 -25.31 -58.51 -12.21
C ASP A 1051 -25.30 -57.01 -12.56
N PHE A 1052 -24.15 -56.34 -12.47
CA PHE A 1052 -23.95 -54.92 -12.83
C PHE A 1052 -23.47 -54.77 -14.30
N ASN A 1053 -24.08 -55.50 -15.24
CA ASN A 1053 -23.70 -55.43 -16.65
C ASN A 1053 -24.04 -54.06 -17.26
N ILE A 1054 -23.01 -53.42 -17.82
CA ILE A 1054 -23.11 -52.26 -18.71
C ILE A 1054 -24.04 -52.68 -19.85
N ILE A 1055 -25.10 -51.91 -20.05
CA ILE A 1055 -26.21 -52.11 -20.99
C ILE A 1055 -25.74 -52.80 -22.27
N ASP A 1056 -26.45 -53.87 -22.62
CA ASP A 1056 -26.36 -54.59 -23.88
C ASP A 1056 -26.59 -53.59 -25.03
N SER A 1057 -25.51 -52.99 -25.55
CA SER A 1057 -25.56 -52.32 -26.85
C SER A 1057 -25.74 -53.43 -27.87
N GLN A 1058 -27.01 -53.78 -28.13
CA GLN A 1058 -27.37 -54.29 -29.43
C GLN A 1058 -26.78 -53.30 -30.42
N CYS A 1059 -25.67 -53.68 -31.09
CA CYS A 1059 -25.27 -52.96 -32.28
C CYS A 1059 -26.54 -52.87 -33.11
N ASP A 1060 -26.93 -51.66 -33.49
CA ASP A 1060 -27.92 -51.43 -34.53
C ASP A 1060 -27.36 -52.06 -35.81
N SER A 1061 -27.50 -53.38 -35.89
CA SER A 1061 -27.50 -54.17 -37.10
C SER A 1061 -28.89 -54.10 -37.72
N ASP A 1062 -29.53 -52.94 -37.60
CA ASP A 1062 -30.72 -52.55 -38.33
C ASP A 1062 -30.39 -51.73 -39.59
N GLU A 1063 -29.18 -51.88 -40.13
CA GLU A 1063 -29.03 -52.04 -41.58
C GLU A 1063 -29.41 -53.48 -42.01
N LYS A 1064 -30.63 -53.91 -41.66
CA LYS A 1064 -31.51 -54.85 -42.42
C LYS A 1064 -32.74 -55.35 -41.67
N SER A 1065 -33.19 -54.77 -40.55
CA SER A 1065 -34.64 -54.85 -40.27
C SER A 1065 -35.36 -53.90 -41.22
N PHE A 1066 -36.09 -54.50 -42.15
CA PHE A 1066 -36.92 -53.77 -43.09
C PHE A 1066 -37.94 -52.99 -42.25
N SER A 1067 -37.73 -51.67 -42.09
CA SER A 1067 -38.51 -50.84 -41.17
C SER A 1067 -39.99 -51.14 -41.37
N LYS A 1068 -40.74 -51.45 -40.30
CA LYS A 1068 -42.14 -51.88 -40.41
C LYS A 1068 -43.00 -50.88 -41.20
N TRP A 1069 -42.64 -49.59 -41.20
CA TRP A 1069 -43.26 -48.59 -42.06
C TRP A 1069 -42.99 -48.81 -43.56
N LYS A 1070 -41.83 -49.32 -43.97
CA LYS A 1070 -41.53 -49.74 -45.35
C LYS A 1070 -42.30 -51.01 -45.73
N ILE A 1071 -42.54 -51.94 -44.79
CA ILE A 1071 -43.44 -53.10 -45.01
C ILE A 1071 -44.88 -52.62 -45.20
N ILE A 1072 -45.35 -51.69 -44.37
CA ILE A 1072 -46.68 -51.08 -44.50
C ILE A 1072 -46.80 -50.34 -45.84
N THR A 1073 -45.79 -49.55 -46.22
CA THR A 1073 -45.77 -48.85 -47.52
C THR A 1073 -45.75 -49.82 -48.70
N ILE A 1074 -44.99 -50.91 -48.65
CA ILE A 1074 -44.99 -51.94 -49.71
C ILE A 1074 -46.33 -52.70 -49.75
N THR A 1075 -46.95 -52.97 -48.61
CA THR A 1075 -48.26 -53.65 -48.54
C THR A 1075 -49.39 -52.74 -49.05
N VAL A 1076 -49.33 -51.44 -48.75
CA VAL A 1076 -50.26 -50.43 -49.28
C VAL A 1076 -50.03 -50.21 -50.77
N CYS A 1077 -48.79 -50.13 -51.24
CA CYS A 1077 -48.50 -49.99 -52.67
C CYS A 1077 -48.90 -51.25 -53.47
N LEU A 1078 -48.66 -52.46 -52.96
CA LEU A 1078 -49.07 -53.70 -53.61
C LEU A 1078 -50.60 -53.86 -53.66
N SER A 1079 -51.32 -53.46 -52.61
CA SER A 1079 -52.79 -53.47 -52.63
C SER A 1079 -53.37 -52.48 -53.64
N PHE A 1080 -52.79 -51.28 -53.78
CA PHE A 1080 -53.19 -50.33 -54.84
C PHE A 1080 -52.88 -50.83 -56.26
N VAL A 1081 -51.75 -51.53 -56.47
CA VAL A 1081 -51.39 -52.11 -57.78
C VAL A 1081 -52.33 -53.26 -58.14
N VAL A 1082 -52.66 -54.14 -57.18
CA VAL A 1082 -53.60 -55.25 -57.41
C VAL A 1082 -55.02 -54.75 -57.68
N ILE A 1083 -55.49 -53.73 -56.94
CA ILE A 1083 -56.80 -53.10 -57.20
C ILE A 1083 -56.82 -52.40 -58.58
N SER A 1084 -55.73 -51.74 -58.96
CA SER A 1084 -55.62 -51.10 -60.28
C SER A 1084 -55.62 -52.12 -61.43
N ILE A 1085 -54.93 -53.26 -61.27
CA ILE A 1085 -54.96 -54.35 -62.26
C ILE A 1085 -56.36 -54.94 -62.35
N ILE A 1086 -57.05 -55.19 -61.23
CA ILE A 1086 -58.43 -55.72 -61.23
C ILE A 1086 -59.39 -54.73 -61.91
N LEU A 1087 -59.28 -53.43 -61.62
CA LEU A 1087 -60.10 -52.39 -62.27
C LEU A 1087 -59.82 -52.30 -63.77
N VAL A 1088 -58.56 -52.34 -64.20
CA VAL A 1088 -58.21 -52.38 -65.62
C VAL A 1088 -58.73 -53.65 -66.28
N THR A 1089 -58.66 -54.81 -65.61
CA THR A 1089 -59.18 -56.08 -66.15
C THR A 1089 -60.71 -56.07 -66.25
N ILE A 1090 -61.41 -55.43 -65.31
CA ILE A 1090 -62.88 -55.25 -65.35
C ILE A 1090 -63.27 -54.25 -66.45
N ILE A 1091 -62.51 -53.16 -66.63
CA ILE A 1091 -62.78 -52.17 -67.67
C ILE A 1091 -62.49 -52.76 -69.06
N VAL A 1092 -61.39 -53.51 -69.23
CA VAL A 1092 -61.05 -54.19 -70.48
C VAL A 1092 -62.02 -55.32 -70.79
N SER A 1093 -62.48 -56.09 -69.80
CA SER A 1093 -63.51 -57.13 -70.00
C SER A 1093 -64.91 -56.54 -70.25
N LYS A 1094 -65.22 -55.35 -69.73
CA LYS A 1094 -66.43 -54.60 -70.12
C LYS A 1094 -66.31 -54.01 -71.53
N GLN A 1095 -65.13 -53.52 -71.95
CA GLN A 1095 -64.91 -53.00 -73.31
C GLN A 1095 -64.89 -54.11 -74.37
N LEU A 1096 -64.42 -55.32 -74.05
CA LEU A 1096 -64.48 -56.48 -74.94
C LEU A 1096 -65.90 -57.06 -75.10
N LYS A 1097 -66.78 -56.90 -74.09
CA LYS A 1097 -68.22 -57.25 -74.20
C LYS A 1097 -69.08 -56.19 -74.90
N THR A 1098 -68.56 -54.98 -75.13
CA THR A 1098 -69.23 -53.93 -75.94
C THR A 1098 -68.68 -53.80 -77.36
N LYS A 1099 -67.74 -54.65 -77.78
CA LYS A 1099 -67.30 -54.81 -79.19
C LYS A 1099 -67.73 -56.15 -79.82
N THR A 1100 -68.59 -56.91 -79.14
CA THR A 1100 -69.42 -57.96 -79.74
C THR A 1100 -70.88 -57.57 -79.60
N LYS A 1101 -71.20 -56.50 -80.34
CA LYS A 1101 -72.43 -56.38 -81.11
C LYS A 1101 -72.06 -55.87 -82.49
#